data_AF-A0A4Q7N4B8-F1
#
_entry.id   AF-A0A4Q7N4B8-F1
#
_cell.length_a   1.000
_cell.length_b   1.000
_cell.length_c   1.000
_cell.angle_alpha   90.00
_cell.angle_beta   90.00
_cell.angle_gamma   90.00
#
_symmetry.space_group_name_H-M   'P 1'
#
loop_
_entity.id
_entity.type
_entity.pdbx_description
1 polymer ?
#
loop_
_entity_poly.entity_id
_entity_poly.type
_entity_poly.pdbx_seq_one_letter_code
_entity_poly.pdbx_strand_id
1 'polypeptide(L)'
;MFVKKYTVVSALIFGMLFANAQQKLSTKVLVIGGGTGGTAAAIQAARMGVPVMLVEETPWLGGMLSAAGVSATDGNHRLPSGIWREFRGQLYKVYGGPAAVETGWVSNTQFEPSVADSILKAMAAPLKSLDIRFGWRFDRTIKKGNTITGARFINNKKQTLIISATVTIDATEMGDAFASAKVPYDLGMEAGSLTGETVGITETNDVVQDLTYVAILKDYGAAADCTIAKPAGYDPAEFDGACTDYYIDSTKPAPAVNSKTMLEYAKLPNNKYLLNWPKAGNDTYLNIVELTPEQRAKELEKAKATTWRFIYFIQHQLGYKNLGLTNDEFPTADRFALIPYYREGRRVKGIVRYTMRHLAEPFDYGEPLYRTSISVGDYPIDHHHKKNPSAPQHLEFYPVPSFSVPLGALIPEKTNGLIIAEKGISVSNVVNGTTRLQPCVLLTGQAAGVLAALTVQQRTTPAKVSVRAVQKGLLDAGAYLMPYIDVPYAHPHFAAIQRIGATGILKGTGIAYKWANQTWFYPDSVADANSFTKYWQQFTGKKPDQGNEVMTAFAVPEGFKETAPQPAKPVVKPLTIGDAASVLFEYLKQNSAAGDLKPAPISREDFNKRLSTAWTQWNLSNFNLTRAITRAELAVMIDHLANPFATEIDHKGYSRVK
;
A
#
# COMPACT_ATOMS: atom_id res chain seq x y z
N MET A 1 35.18 69.52 35.29
CA MET A 1 33.94 69.79 34.54
C MET A 1 33.80 68.67 33.50
N PHE A 2 32.86 67.75 33.75
CA PHE A 2 32.30 66.67 32.93
C PHE A 2 33.17 65.79 31.99
N VAL A 3 32.80 64.50 31.99
CA VAL A 3 33.05 63.44 30.97
C VAL A 3 34.21 62.47 31.25
N LYS A 4 33.88 61.31 31.86
CA LYS A 4 34.01 59.95 31.27
C LYS A 4 33.56 58.88 32.29
N LYS A 5 32.27 58.56 32.25
CA LYS A 5 31.74 57.23 32.62
C LYS A 5 31.84 56.34 31.39
N TYR A 6 31.79 55.02 31.62
CA TYR A 6 31.77 53.91 30.65
C TYR A 6 33.14 53.38 30.22
N THR A 7 33.77 52.65 31.13
CA THR A 7 34.56 51.47 30.78
C THR A 7 34.08 50.39 31.75
N VAL A 8 33.95 49.14 31.29
CA VAL A 8 33.34 47.98 31.99
C VAL A 8 31.82 47.80 31.81
N VAL A 9 31.32 47.80 30.57
CA VAL A 9 30.24 46.88 30.12
C VAL A 9 30.40 46.65 28.61
N SER A 10 31.45 45.96 28.18
CA SER A 10 31.59 45.58 26.75
C SER A 10 32.28 44.24 26.53
N ALA A 11 32.31 43.36 27.53
CA ALA A 11 32.92 42.03 27.43
C ALA A 11 31.96 40.86 27.75
N LEU A 12 30.67 41.13 27.96
CA LEU A 12 29.66 40.10 28.30
C LEU A 12 28.47 40.02 27.33
N ILE A 13 28.47 40.79 26.23
CA ILE A 13 27.37 40.80 25.24
C ILE A 13 27.93 40.70 23.81
N PHE A 14 28.96 39.87 23.57
CA PHE A 14 29.36 39.52 22.20
C PHE A 14 30.00 38.11 22.14
N GLY A 15 29.44 37.19 22.92
CA GLY A 15 29.84 35.77 22.97
C GLY A 15 28.67 34.78 22.84
N MET A 16 27.46 35.24 22.50
CA MET A 16 26.36 34.36 22.06
C MET A 16 26.40 34.21 20.54
N LEU A 17 27.51 33.69 20.03
CA LEU A 17 27.60 33.24 18.65
C LEU A 17 26.76 31.94 18.52
N PHE A 18 25.57 32.08 17.93
CA PHE A 18 24.80 31.05 17.24
C PHE A 18 25.06 29.59 17.68
N ALA A 19 24.70 29.25 18.92
CA ALA A 19 24.48 27.85 19.25
C ALA A 19 23.24 27.41 18.44
N ASN A 20 23.44 26.73 17.30
CA ASN A 20 22.35 26.02 16.63
C ASN A 20 21.72 25.09 17.68
N ALA A 21 20.53 25.45 18.16
CA ALA A 21 19.86 24.73 19.23
C ALA A 21 19.66 23.27 18.79
N GLN A 22 20.34 22.35 19.47
CA GLN A 22 20.23 20.92 19.24
C GLN A 22 19.25 20.33 20.25
N GLN A 23 18.10 19.88 19.77
CA GLN A 23 17.11 19.19 20.59
C GLN A 23 17.36 17.67 20.54
N LYS A 24 17.32 17.01 21.71
CA LYS A 24 17.40 15.55 21.82
C LYS A 24 16.13 15.01 22.47
N LEU A 25 15.45 14.08 21.80
CA LEU A 25 14.24 13.42 22.26
C LEU A 25 14.39 11.89 22.17
N SER A 26 13.48 11.18 22.81
CA SER A 26 13.40 9.72 22.71
C SER A 26 11.96 9.25 22.61
N THR A 27 11.72 8.19 21.85
CA THR A 27 10.42 7.54 21.71
C THR A 27 10.58 6.02 21.66
N LYS A 28 9.49 5.25 21.64
CA LYS A 28 9.55 3.80 21.39
C LYS A 28 9.55 3.50 19.90
N VAL A 29 8.64 4.12 19.16
CA VAL A 29 8.54 4.03 17.70
C VAL A 29 8.83 5.41 17.10
N LEU A 30 9.83 5.51 16.24
CA LEU A 30 10.06 6.68 15.40
C LEU A 30 9.58 6.38 13.98
N VAL A 31 8.73 7.25 13.43
CA VAL A 31 8.30 7.20 12.02
C VAL A 31 8.93 8.37 11.28
N ILE A 32 9.68 8.07 10.22
CA ILE A 32 10.37 9.06 9.38
C ILE A 32 9.56 9.24 8.11
N GLY A 33 8.86 10.37 7.98
CA GLY A 33 7.93 10.65 6.89
C GLY A 33 6.47 10.46 7.30
N GLY A 34 5.68 11.51 7.09
CA GLY A 34 4.23 11.58 7.23
C GLY A 34 3.49 11.29 5.93
N GLY A 35 4.12 10.52 5.04
CA GLY A 35 3.49 9.98 3.84
C GLY A 35 2.29 9.08 4.13
N THR A 36 1.74 8.48 3.08
CA THR A 36 0.59 7.57 3.16
C THR A 36 0.84 6.46 4.18
N GLY A 37 1.96 5.74 4.01
CA GLY A 37 2.31 4.61 4.85
C GLY A 37 2.76 5.01 6.25
N GLY A 38 3.52 6.11 6.36
CA GLY A 38 4.01 6.62 7.64
C GLY A 38 2.88 7.07 8.57
N THR A 39 1.90 7.79 8.02
CA THR A 39 0.72 8.23 8.77
C THR A 39 -0.07 7.04 9.29
N ALA A 40 -0.33 6.04 8.44
CA ALA A 40 -1.04 4.82 8.83
C ALA A 40 -0.29 4.02 9.90
N ALA A 41 1.04 3.88 9.76
CA ALA A 41 1.89 3.20 10.73
C ALA A 41 1.86 3.87 12.09
N ALA A 42 1.96 5.20 12.13
CA ALA A 42 1.94 5.96 13.36
C ALA A 42 0.59 5.87 14.09
N ILE A 43 -0.52 6.03 13.35
CA ILE A 43 -1.88 5.89 13.90
C ILE A 43 -2.07 4.49 14.48
N GLN A 44 -1.72 3.45 13.72
CA GLN A 44 -1.95 2.07 14.16
C GLN A 44 -1.07 1.69 15.37
N ALA A 45 0.21 2.08 15.37
CA ALA A 45 1.08 1.83 16.52
C ALA A 45 0.57 2.57 17.77
N ALA A 46 0.17 3.84 17.63
CA ALA A 46 -0.36 4.62 18.74
C ALA A 46 -1.68 4.05 19.31
N ARG A 47 -2.57 3.53 18.44
CA ARG A 47 -3.79 2.80 18.85
C ARG A 47 -3.49 1.55 19.68
N MET A 48 -2.34 0.92 19.46
CA MET A 48 -1.86 -0.20 20.27
C MET A 48 -1.14 0.23 21.56
N GLY A 49 -1.18 1.52 21.90
CA GLY A 49 -0.71 2.06 23.17
C GLY A 49 0.80 2.25 23.29
N VAL A 50 1.55 2.16 22.18
CA VAL A 50 2.99 2.46 22.22
C VAL A 50 3.27 3.95 21.96
N PRO A 51 4.24 4.57 22.64
CA PRO A 51 4.68 5.93 22.33
C PRO A 51 5.29 6.02 20.93
N VAL A 52 4.76 6.91 20.11
CA VAL A 52 5.16 7.13 18.71
C VAL A 52 5.57 8.59 18.53
N MET A 53 6.66 8.81 17.81
CA MET A 53 6.96 10.13 17.24
C MET A 53 6.99 10.01 15.73
N LEU A 54 6.15 10.77 15.03
CA LEU A 54 6.17 10.90 13.57
C LEU A 54 6.79 12.24 13.22
N VAL A 55 7.74 12.24 12.29
CA VAL A 55 8.43 13.45 11.83
C VAL A 55 8.18 13.64 10.34
N GLU A 56 7.65 14.81 9.98
CA GLU A 56 7.18 15.13 8.63
C GLU A 56 7.74 16.48 8.18
N GLU A 57 8.20 16.53 6.92
CA GLU A 57 8.84 17.73 6.36
C GLU A 57 7.81 18.81 6.02
N THR A 58 6.67 18.42 5.48
CA THR A 58 5.59 19.32 5.06
C THR A 58 4.64 19.65 6.23
N PRO A 59 3.69 20.57 6.07
CA PRO A 59 2.64 20.78 7.07
C PRO A 59 1.52 19.72 7.00
N TRP A 60 1.58 18.74 6.08
CA TRP A 60 0.47 17.85 5.76
C TRP A 60 0.79 16.38 6.07
N LEU A 61 -0.23 15.61 6.44
CA LEU A 61 -0.19 14.15 6.53
C LEU A 61 -0.83 13.51 5.31
N GLY A 62 -0.30 12.37 4.88
CA GLY A 62 -0.91 11.52 3.85
C GLY A 62 -0.18 11.45 2.51
N GLY A 63 0.96 12.12 2.36
CA GLY A 63 1.87 11.98 1.21
C GLY A 63 1.15 12.03 -0.13
N MET A 64 1.11 10.90 -0.84
CA MET A 64 0.46 10.77 -2.15
C MET A 64 -0.99 11.28 -2.17
N LEU A 65 -1.77 11.03 -1.12
CA LEU A 65 -3.18 11.41 -1.04
C LEU A 65 -3.40 12.91 -0.85
N SER A 66 -2.41 13.61 -0.30
CA SER A 66 -2.53 15.00 0.16
C SER A 66 -1.37 15.85 -0.36
N ALA A 67 -0.19 15.79 0.26
CA ALA A 67 0.94 16.65 -0.02
C ALA A 67 1.43 16.56 -1.48
N ALA A 68 1.33 15.37 -2.10
CA ALA A 68 1.63 15.18 -3.52
C ALA A 68 0.42 15.36 -4.45
N GLY A 69 -0.79 15.46 -3.88
CA GLY A 69 -2.00 15.82 -4.60
C GLY A 69 -2.68 14.71 -5.42
N VAL A 70 -2.21 13.46 -5.36
CA VAL A 70 -2.81 12.34 -6.12
C VAL A 70 -4.00 11.76 -5.36
N SER A 71 -5.06 12.57 -5.30
CA SER A 71 -6.29 12.34 -4.56
C SER A 71 -7.40 11.67 -5.37
N ALA A 72 -7.07 11.19 -6.58
CA ALA A 72 -7.83 10.18 -7.30
C ALA A 72 -7.17 8.83 -7.09
N THR A 73 -7.77 7.97 -6.26
CA THR A 73 -7.08 6.77 -5.76
C THR A 73 -7.28 5.57 -6.67
N ASP A 74 -6.18 4.92 -7.05
CA ASP A 74 -6.23 3.69 -7.83
C ASP A 74 -6.44 2.46 -6.95
N GLY A 75 -7.40 1.63 -7.34
CA GLY A 75 -7.67 0.34 -6.70
C GLY A 75 -8.36 0.40 -5.32
N ASN A 76 -8.50 -0.79 -4.74
CA ASN A 76 -9.16 -1.15 -3.49
C ASN A 76 -10.53 -0.51 -3.29
N HIS A 77 -11.28 -0.30 -4.37
CA HIS A 77 -12.65 0.17 -4.28
C HIS A 77 -13.56 -0.92 -3.67
N ARG A 78 -13.37 -2.17 -4.09
CA ARG A 78 -14.12 -3.35 -3.60
C ARG A 78 -13.41 -4.10 -2.47
N LEU A 79 -12.22 -3.63 -2.07
CA LEU A 79 -11.47 -4.11 -0.91
C LEU A 79 -11.31 -2.99 0.15
N PRO A 80 -12.41 -2.55 0.80
CA PRO A 80 -12.36 -1.55 1.86
C PRO A 80 -11.77 -2.18 3.15
N SER A 81 -10.45 -2.33 3.17
CA SER A 81 -9.68 -2.97 4.23
C SER A 81 -9.23 -1.95 5.28
N GLY A 82 -9.26 -2.32 6.57
CA GLY A 82 -8.53 -1.64 7.64
C GLY A 82 -8.63 -0.12 7.65
N ILE A 83 -7.49 0.57 7.75
CA ILE A 83 -7.43 2.02 7.81
C ILE A 83 -7.92 2.71 6.53
N TRP A 84 -7.80 2.05 5.36
CA TRP A 84 -8.33 2.56 4.09
C TRP A 84 -9.86 2.66 4.13
N ARG A 85 -10.54 1.65 4.69
CA ARG A 85 -11.99 1.68 4.94
C ARG A 85 -12.38 2.85 5.84
N GLU A 86 -11.64 3.04 6.93
CA GLU A 86 -11.91 4.12 7.88
C GLU A 86 -11.77 5.49 7.22
N PHE A 87 -10.69 5.70 6.47
CA PHE A 87 -10.44 6.93 5.71
C PHE A 87 -11.57 7.22 4.71
N ARG A 88 -11.96 6.21 3.90
CA ARG A 88 -13.12 6.33 2.99
C ARG A 88 -14.41 6.65 3.73
N GLY A 89 -14.63 6.03 4.89
CA GLY A 89 -15.78 6.32 5.74
C GLY A 89 -15.83 7.78 6.20
N GLN A 90 -14.67 8.41 6.46
CA GLN A 90 -14.63 9.85 6.78
C GLN A 90 -14.84 10.72 5.54
N LEU A 91 -14.27 10.36 4.38
CA LEU A 91 -14.55 11.04 3.12
C LEU A 91 -16.07 11.07 2.85
N TYR A 92 -16.76 9.94 3.03
CA TYR A 92 -18.20 9.86 2.82
C TYR A 92 -19.00 10.75 3.77
N LYS A 93 -18.50 11.02 4.97
CA LYS A 93 -19.14 12.00 5.88
C LYS A 93 -18.93 13.43 5.41
N VAL A 94 -17.77 13.74 4.83
CA VAL A 94 -17.47 15.08 4.30
C VAL A 94 -18.32 15.36 3.05
N TYR A 95 -18.40 14.41 2.12
CA TYR A 95 -19.02 14.63 0.82
C TYR A 95 -20.47 14.13 0.71
N GLY A 96 -20.96 13.37 1.69
CA GLY A 96 -22.34 12.87 1.70
C GLY A 96 -22.54 11.49 1.05
N GLY A 97 -21.49 10.69 0.91
CA GLY A 97 -21.58 9.29 0.48
C GLY A 97 -20.58 8.89 -0.62
N PRO A 98 -20.58 7.62 -1.04
CA PRO A 98 -19.67 7.10 -2.06
C PRO A 98 -19.90 7.74 -3.44
N ALA A 99 -21.14 7.98 -3.84
CA ALA A 99 -21.44 8.59 -5.15
C ALA A 99 -20.89 10.03 -5.26
N ALA A 100 -20.75 10.75 -4.15
CA ALA A 100 -20.26 12.13 -4.14
C ALA A 100 -18.74 12.25 -4.37
N VAL A 101 -18.00 11.13 -4.29
CA VAL A 101 -16.55 11.08 -4.56
C VAL A 101 -16.23 10.27 -5.82
N GLU A 102 -17.22 9.88 -6.61
CA GLU A 102 -17.08 9.21 -7.90
C GLU A 102 -17.28 10.23 -9.03
N THR A 103 -16.40 11.25 -9.07
CA THR A 103 -16.63 12.47 -9.85
C THR A 103 -15.94 12.50 -11.21
N GLY A 104 -14.83 11.78 -11.36
CA GLY A 104 -14.09 11.55 -12.62
C GLY A 104 -14.07 10.07 -12.99
N TRP A 105 -13.57 9.73 -14.17
CA TRP A 105 -13.68 8.35 -14.66
C TRP A 105 -12.52 7.43 -14.24
N VAL A 106 -11.36 7.93 -13.82
CA VAL A 106 -10.22 7.07 -13.46
C VAL A 106 -10.44 6.25 -12.18
N SER A 107 -11.25 6.77 -11.26
CA SER A 107 -11.36 6.22 -9.91
C SER A 107 -12.76 6.42 -9.33
N ASN A 108 -13.20 5.45 -8.53
CA ASN A 108 -14.43 5.55 -7.74
C ASN A 108 -14.24 6.32 -6.41
N THR A 109 -13.06 6.89 -6.14
CA THR A 109 -12.81 7.67 -4.91
C THR A 109 -11.84 8.81 -5.19
N GLN A 110 -12.41 10.01 -5.30
CA GLN A 110 -11.76 11.25 -5.68
C GLN A 110 -12.17 12.37 -4.73
N PHE A 111 -11.21 13.16 -4.28
CA PHE A 111 -11.43 14.19 -3.26
C PHE A 111 -10.39 15.30 -3.38
N GLU A 112 -10.63 16.43 -2.74
CA GLU A 112 -9.66 17.50 -2.63
C GLU A 112 -8.48 17.11 -1.70
N PRO A 113 -7.21 17.32 -2.11
CA PRO A 113 -6.03 16.91 -1.33
C PRO A 113 -6.00 17.44 0.12
N SER A 114 -6.47 18.68 0.33
CA SER A 114 -6.56 19.31 1.66
C SER A 114 -7.51 18.56 2.61
N VAL A 115 -8.53 17.88 2.07
CA VAL A 115 -9.48 17.07 2.85
C VAL A 115 -8.81 15.80 3.35
N ALA A 116 -7.91 15.18 2.57
CA ALA A 116 -7.16 14.02 3.03
C ALA A 116 -6.26 14.35 4.23
N ASP A 117 -5.51 15.45 4.16
CA ASP A 117 -4.72 15.94 5.29
C ASP A 117 -5.60 16.16 6.54
N SER A 118 -6.73 16.85 6.36
CA SER A 118 -7.68 17.15 7.43
C SER A 118 -8.21 15.87 8.10
N ILE A 119 -8.63 14.88 7.31
CA ILE A 119 -9.12 13.59 7.82
C ILE A 119 -8.02 12.86 8.59
N LEU A 120 -6.81 12.76 8.03
CA LEU A 120 -5.71 12.03 8.66
C LEU A 120 -5.25 12.69 9.95
N LYS A 121 -5.19 14.03 9.99
CA LYS A 121 -4.96 14.78 11.24
C LYS A 121 -6.06 14.55 12.26
N ALA A 122 -7.34 14.53 11.84
CA ALA A 122 -8.45 14.23 12.73
C ALA A 122 -8.40 12.80 13.29
N MET A 123 -7.95 11.82 12.48
CA MET A 123 -7.74 10.43 12.93
C MET A 123 -6.58 10.32 13.93
N ALA A 124 -5.53 11.16 13.77
CA ALA A 124 -4.36 11.17 14.64
C ALA A 124 -4.57 11.97 15.95
N ALA A 125 -5.30 13.08 15.91
CA ALA A 125 -5.50 14.02 17.01
C ALA A 125 -5.91 13.40 18.37
N PRO A 126 -6.83 12.40 18.45
CA PRO A 126 -7.22 11.83 19.74
C PRO A 126 -6.15 10.90 20.36
N LEU A 127 -5.09 10.56 19.62
CA LEU A 127 -4.08 9.59 20.03
C LEU A 127 -2.99 10.24 20.90
N LYS A 128 -3.18 10.24 22.21
CA LYS A 128 -2.23 10.85 23.18
C LYS A 128 -0.81 10.28 23.14
N SER A 129 -0.65 9.06 22.64
CA SER A 129 0.64 8.38 22.47
C SER A 129 1.38 8.78 21.19
N LEU A 130 0.78 9.59 20.33
CA LEU A 130 1.35 10.04 19.06
C LEU A 130 1.77 11.52 19.12
N ASP A 131 3.07 11.78 19.05
CA ASP A 131 3.64 13.11 18.87
C ASP A 131 4.01 13.32 17.39
N ILE A 132 3.54 14.41 16.77
CA ILE A 132 3.78 14.72 15.36
C ILE A 132 4.61 16.00 15.24
N ARG A 133 5.73 15.92 14.54
CA ARG A 133 6.69 17.01 14.33
C ARG A 133 6.72 17.41 12.86
N PHE A 134 5.92 18.41 12.49
CA PHE A 134 5.91 19.00 11.15
C PHE A 134 7.06 20.00 10.95
N GLY A 135 7.46 20.23 9.70
CA GLY A 135 8.50 21.20 9.33
C GLY A 135 9.93 20.74 9.61
N TRP A 136 10.13 19.43 9.78
CA TRP A 136 11.43 18.82 10.06
C TRP A 136 11.81 17.87 8.94
N ARG A 137 12.79 18.26 8.12
CA ARG A 137 13.32 17.45 7.04
C ARG A 137 14.25 16.37 7.60
N PHE A 138 14.12 15.15 7.08
CA PHE A 138 15.07 14.08 7.35
C PHE A 138 16.48 14.45 6.85
N ASP A 139 17.50 14.12 7.65
CA ASP A 139 18.89 14.43 7.32
C ASP A 139 19.79 13.19 7.40
N ARG A 140 19.73 12.40 8.49
CA ARG A 140 20.41 11.09 8.52
C ARG A 140 19.85 10.12 9.55
N THR A 141 19.97 8.84 9.25
CA THR A 141 19.68 7.76 10.20
C THR A 141 20.84 7.55 11.16
N ILE A 142 20.53 7.19 12.42
CA ILE A 142 21.50 6.92 13.48
C ILE A 142 21.50 5.41 13.76
N LYS A 143 22.67 4.77 13.69
CA LYS A 143 22.82 3.33 13.93
C LYS A 143 23.99 3.00 14.84
N LYS A 144 23.88 1.87 15.53
CA LYS A 144 24.96 1.21 16.29
C LYS A 144 25.19 -0.19 15.70
N GLY A 145 26.33 -0.39 15.05
CA GLY A 145 26.56 -1.58 14.23
C GLY A 145 25.48 -1.70 13.14
N ASN A 146 24.82 -2.86 13.06
CA ASN A 146 23.71 -3.12 12.13
C ASN A 146 22.32 -2.81 12.72
N THR A 147 22.24 -2.09 13.84
CA THR A 147 20.95 -1.74 14.46
C THR A 147 20.66 -0.26 14.31
N ILE A 148 19.54 0.09 13.69
CA ILE A 148 19.03 1.46 13.66
C ILE A 148 18.48 1.82 15.03
N THR A 149 18.83 3.01 15.51
CA THR A 149 18.54 3.47 16.88
C THR A 149 17.90 4.85 16.92
N GLY A 150 17.60 5.45 15.77
CA GLY A 150 17.01 6.78 15.69
C GLY A 150 17.39 7.52 14.40
N ALA A 151 17.13 8.83 14.37
CA ALA A 151 17.50 9.70 13.26
C ALA A 151 17.75 11.14 13.71
N ARG A 152 18.36 11.90 12.80
CA ARG A 152 18.58 13.34 12.90
C ARG A 152 17.78 14.05 11.80
N PHE A 153 17.20 15.18 12.17
CA PHE A 153 16.37 16.03 11.33
C PHE A 153 16.83 17.49 11.41
N ILE A 154 16.52 18.26 10.37
CA ILE A 154 16.86 19.68 10.26
C ILE A 154 15.61 20.45 9.81
N ASN A 155 15.37 21.63 10.38
CA ASN A 155 14.30 22.52 9.94
C ASN A 155 14.80 23.70 9.11
N ASN A 156 13.89 24.53 8.59
CA ASN A 156 14.23 25.70 7.76
C ASN A 156 15.10 26.75 8.48
N LYS A 157 15.15 26.72 9.82
CA LYS A 157 16.02 27.58 10.65
C LYS A 157 17.39 26.94 10.90
N LYS A 158 17.73 25.84 10.22
CA LYS A 158 18.96 25.05 10.40
C LYS A 158 19.14 24.49 11.83
N GLN A 159 18.06 24.42 12.61
CA GLN A 159 18.08 23.78 13.92
C GLN A 159 18.09 22.26 13.74
N THR A 160 18.69 21.55 14.71
CA THR A 160 18.83 20.10 14.64
C THR A 160 17.96 19.42 15.70
N LEU A 161 17.22 18.40 15.28
CA LEU A 161 16.47 17.50 16.15
C LEU A 161 17.05 16.09 16.04
N ILE A 162 17.41 15.49 17.16
CA ILE A 162 17.86 14.09 17.25
C ILE A 162 16.86 13.31 18.06
N ILE A 163 16.35 12.21 17.49
CA ILE A 163 15.40 11.34 18.15
C ILE A 163 15.98 9.94 18.20
N SER A 164 16.12 9.37 19.40
CA SER A 164 16.43 7.95 19.59
C SER A 164 15.15 7.12 19.71
N ALA A 165 15.14 5.89 19.19
CA ALA A 165 13.99 5.00 19.24
C ALA A 165 14.36 3.53 19.47
N THR A 166 13.42 2.73 19.97
CA THR A 166 13.55 1.26 20.06
C THR A 166 13.41 0.62 18.68
N VAL A 167 12.48 1.12 17.86
CA VAL A 167 12.31 0.73 16.46
C VAL A 167 12.01 1.97 15.63
N THR A 168 12.57 2.01 14.43
CA THR A 168 12.37 3.08 13.44
C THR A 168 11.59 2.52 12.26
N ILE A 169 10.62 3.29 11.76
CA ILE A 169 9.90 3.02 10.53
C ILE A 169 10.38 4.04 9.49
N ASP A 170 10.93 3.55 8.38
CA ASP A 170 11.18 4.38 7.21
C ASP A 170 9.91 4.44 6.37
N ALA A 171 9.34 5.64 6.31
CA ALA A 171 8.20 5.99 5.49
C ALA A 171 8.51 7.21 4.61
N THR A 172 9.78 7.38 4.25
CA THR A 172 10.20 8.42 3.30
C THR A 172 9.78 8.05 1.88
N GLU A 173 9.39 9.04 1.08
CA GLU A 173 8.82 8.84 -0.26
C GLU A 173 9.71 8.02 -1.20
N MET A 174 11.04 8.14 -1.07
CA MET A 174 12.05 7.51 -1.94
C MET A 174 13.00 6.54 -1.21
N GLY A 175 12.76 6.22 0.06
CA GLY A 175 13.62 5.32 0.84
C GLY A 175 14.95 5.95 1.29
N ASP A 176 14.95 7.25 1.58
CA ASP A 176 16.15 8.00 1.96
C ASP A 176 16.70 7.60 3.34
N ALA A 177 15.83 7.15 4.25
CA ALA A 177 16.27 6.83 5.60
C ALA A 177 17.13 5.57 5.64
N PHE A 178 16.69 4.47 5.02
CA PHE A 178 17.47 3.24 4.93
C PHE A 178 18.70 3.40 4.01
N ALA A 179 18.61 4.23 2.97
CA ALA A 179 19.75 4.54 2.10
C ALA A 179 20.86 5.27 2.87
N SER A 180 20.52 6.29 3.67
CA SER A 180 21.50 7.01 4.50
C SER A 180 22.20 6.09 5.53
N ALA A 181 21.53 5.02 5.95
CA ALA A 181 22.07 4.00 6.85
C ALA A 181 22.91 2.93 6.13
N LYS A 182 23.05 3.00 4.79
CA LYS A 182 23.69 1.99 3.95
C LYS A 182 23.04 0.61 4.08
N VAL A 183 21.72 0.57 4.26
CA VAL A 183 20.96 -0.68 4.14
C VAL A 183 20.90 -1.05 2.65
N PRO A 184 21.19 -2.30 2.25
CA PRO A 184 21.15 -2.68 0.84
C PRO A 184 19.77 -2.47 0.22
N TYR A 185 19.74 -1.97 -1.02
CA TYR A 185 18.53 -1.74 -1.80
C TYR A 185 18.79 -1.96 -3.29
N ASP A 186 17.71 -2.05 -4.05
CA ASP A 186 17.69 -1.99 -5.52
C ASP A 186 17.02 -0.67 -5.96
N LEU A 187 17.35 -0.19 -7.16
CA LEU A 187 16.80 1.00 -7.79
C LEU A 187 16.66 0.76 -9.29
N GLY A 188 15.59 1.27 -9.91
CA GLY A 188 15.34 1.13 -11.35
C GLY A 188 14.88 -0.26 -11.75
N MET A 189 15.18 -0.73 -12.95
CA MET A 189 14.66 -2.00 -13.45
C MET A 189 15.66 -3.15 -13.28
N GLU A 190 15.23 -4.28 -12.72
CA GLU A 190 16.09 -5.46 -12.59
C GLU A 190 16.12 -6.33 -13.86
N ALA A 191 17.27 -6.94 -14.12
CA ALA A 191 17.39 -7.99 -15.14
C ALA A 191 16.49 -9.18 -14.82
N GLY A 192 15.86 -9.76 -15.85
CA GLY A 192 15.03 -10.95 -15.69
C GLY A 192 15.77 -12.15 -15.10
N SER A 193 17.10 -12.22 -15.26
CA SER A 193 17.96 -13.24 -14.63
C SER A 193 18.03 -13.12 -13.09
N LEU A 194 17.70 -11.96 -12.53
CA LEU A 194 17.69 -11.73 -11.08
C LEU A 194 16.34 -12.03 -10.43
N THR A 195 15.24 -11.78 -11.14
CA THR A 195 13.88 -11.89 -10.57
C THR A 195 13.06 -13.04 -11.15
N GLY A 196 13.49 -13.62 -12.27
CA GLY A 196 12.71 -14.56 -13.07
C GLY A 196 11.58 -13.91 -13.86
N GLU A 197 11.51 -12.56 -13.90
CA GLU A 197 10.44 -11.81 -14.58
C GLU A 197 10.85 -11.46 -16.01
N THR A 198 10.12 -11.98 -16.99
CA THR A 198 10.43 -11.80 -18.42
C THR A 198 9.74 -10.55 -18.97
N VAL A 199 10.17 -9.37 -18.53
CA VAL A 199 9.63 -8.05 -18.95
C VAL A 199 10.53 -7.30 -19.95
N GLY A 200 11.37 -8.03 -20.68
CA GLY A 200 12.24 -7.44 -21.70
C GLY A 200 13.43 -6.65 -21.15
N ILE A 201 13.83 -6.85 -19.89
CA ILE A 201 15.03 -6.26 -19.28
C ILE A 201 16.13 -7.32 -19.17
N THR A 202 17.20 -7.13 -19.95
CA THR A 202 18.37 -8.03 -19.97
C THR A 202 19.42 -7.64 -18.95
N GLU A 203 19.61 -6.34 -18.70
CA GLU A 203 20.59 -5.79 -17.76
C GLU A 203 19.91 -4.85 -16.76
N THR A 204 20.36 -4.92 -15.50
CA THR A 204 19.84 -4.06 -14.43
C THR A 204 20.29 -2.62 -14.67
N ASN A 205 19.37 -1.68 -14.50
CA ASN A 205 19.62 -0.24 -14.66
C ASN A 205 18.91 0.55 -13.56
N ASP A 206 19.13 1.86 -13.51
CA ASP A 206 18.57 2.78 -12.52
C ASP A 206 17.38 3.61 -13.05
N VAL A 207 16.79 3.22 -14.18
CA VAL A 207 15.69 3.96 -14.80
C VAL A 207 14.42 3.80 -13.96
N VAL A 208 13.94 4.91 -13.43
CA VAL A 208 12.72 5.00 -12.62
C VAL A 208 11.50 5.41 -13.44
N GLN A 209 10.32 5.31 -12.86
CA GLN A 209 9.09 5.81 -13.47
C GLN A 209 9.01 7.34 -13.53
N ASP A 210 8.24 7.84 -14.49
CA ASP A 210 7.91 9.25 -14.66
C ASP A 210 7.26 9.78 -13.38
N LEU A 211 7.60 11.01 -12.98
CA LEU A 211 6.96 11.71 -11.86
C LEU A 211 5.98 12.76 -12.38
N THR A 212 5.12 13.26 -11.50
CA THR A 212 4.18 14.34 -11.84
C THR A 212 4.22 15.41 -10.77
N TYR A 213 4.35 16.68 -11.16
CA TYR A 213 4.11 17.79 -10.25
C TYR A 213 2.65 18.21 -10.39
N VAL A 214 1.85 17.90 -9.37
CA VAL A 214 0.40 18.07 -9.45
C VAL A 214 -0.01 19.53 -9.26
N ALA A 215 -1.05 19.93 -10.01
CA ALA A 215 -1.82 21.15 -9.78
C ALA A 215 -3.32 20.82 -9.80
N ILE A 216 -4.13 21.62 -9.10
CA ILE A 216 -5.60 21.53 -9.12
C ILE A 216 -6.15 22.75 -9.86
N LEU A 217 -6.89 22.51 -10.93
CA LEU A 217 -7.69 23.53 -11.59
C LEU A 217 -9.11 23.55 -11.03
N LYS A 218 -9.76 24.71 -11.05
CA LYS A 218 -11.16 24.90 -10.73
C LYS A 218 -11.86 25.54 -11.92
N ASP A 219 -13.07 25.08 -12.21
CA ASP A 219 -13.96 25.77 -13.13
C ASP A 219 -14.63 26.96 -12.43
N TYR A 220 -14.28 28.17 -12.87
CA TYR A 220 -14.84 29.42 -12.37
C TYR A 220 -16.11 29.87 -13.12
N GLY A 221 -16.63 29.04 -14.02
CA GLY A 221 -17.81 29.28 -14.84
C GLY A 221 -17.45 29.84 -16.22
N ALA A 222 -18.33 29.61 -17.19
CA ALA A 222 -18.07 29.87 -18.61
C ALA A 222 -17.68 31.32 -18.97
N ALA A 223 -18.05 32.30 -18.14
CA ALA A 223 -17.71 33.71 -18.36
C ALA A 223 -16.34 34.13 -17.79
N ALA A 224 -15.71 33.29 -16.98
CA ALA A 224 -14.43 33.60 -16.35
C ALA A 224 -13.27 33.44 -17.35
N ASP A 225 -12.32 34.38 -17.29
CA ASP A 225 -11.03 34.25 -17.94
C ASP A 225 -9.96 34.13 -16.86
N CYS A 226 -9.43 32.92 -16.69
CA CYS A 226 -8.40 32.55 -15.74
C CYS A 226 -7.07 32.23 -16.44
N THR A 227 -6.89 32.71 -17.67
CA THR A 227 -5.69 32.45 -18.46
C THR A 227 -4.43 32.92 -17.74
N ILE A 228 -3.37 32.12 -17.83
CA ILE A 228 -2.05 32.48 -17.30
C ILE A 228 -1.18 33.12 -18.38
N ALA A 229 -0.18 33.90 -17.96
CA ALA A 229 0.83 34.40 -18.89
C ALA A 229 1.59 33.23 -19.55
N LYS A 230 1.94 33.39 -20.84
CA LYS A 230 2.66 32.37 -21.61
C LYS A 230 3.94 31.92 -20.89
N PRO A 231 4.04 30.65 -20.47
CA PRO A 231 5.23 30.15 -19.79
C PRO A 231 6.45 30.11 -20.72
N ALA A 232 7.64 30.23 -20.13
CA ALA A 232 8.90 30.09 -20.86
C ALA A 232 9.02 28.70 -21.51
N GLY A 233 9.53 28.66 -22.75
CA GLY A 233 9.71 27.41 -23.49
C GLY A 233 8.42 26.72 -23.93
N TYR A 234 7.27 27.42 -23.91
CA TYR A 234 6.01 26.85 -24.37
C TYR A 234 6.02 26.53 -25.87
N ASP A 235 5.83 25.25 -26.19
CA ASP A 235 5.55 24.71 -27.51
C ASP A 235 4.35 23.74 -27.39
N PRO A 236 3.22 23.98 -28.08
CA PRO A 236 2.06 23.09 -27.98
C PRO A 236 2.33 21.68 -28.52
N ALA A 237 3.35 21.45 -29.35
CA ALA A 237 3.74 20.12 -29.81
C ALA A 237 4.21 19.19 -28.68
N GLU A 238 4.60 19.74 -27.52
CA GLU A 238 4.91 18.99 -26.29
C GLU A 238 3.72 18.13 -25.82
N PHE A 239 2.49 18.59 -26.06
CA PHE A 239 1.23 17.96 -25.62
C PHE A 239 0.41 17.39 -26.77
N ASP A 240 1.03 17.28 -27.95
CA ASP A 240 0.39 16.68 -29.10
C ASP A 240 0.11 15.18 -28.88
N GLY A 241 -1.17 14.81 -29.01
CA GLY A 241 -1.71 13.51 -28.62
C GLY A 241 -2.25 13.44 -27.19
N ALA A 242 -2.36 14.57 -26.46
CA ALA A 242 -2.99 14.60 -25.15
C ALA A 242 -4.47 14.19 -25.19
N CYS A 243 -5.17 14.59 -26.26
CA CYS A 243 -6.56 14.29 -26.52
C CYS A 243 -6.88 14.40 -28.02
N THR A 244 -8.03 13.89 -28.46
CA THR A 244 -8.43 13.92 -29.87
C THR A 244 -8.63 15.33 -30.43
N ASP A 245 -8.86 16.32 -29.59
CA ASP A 245 -8.99 17.73 -30.02
C ASP A 245 -7.65 18.38 -30.39
N TYR A 246 -6.52 17.74 -30.03
CA TYR A 246 -5.18 18.21 -30.39
C TYR A 246 -4.26 17.01 -30.67
N TYR A 247 -4.35 16.53 -31.91
CA TYR A 247 -3.58 15.41 -32.45
C TYR A 247 -3.16 15.72 -33.88
N ILE A 248 -1.95 16.27 -34.02
CA ILE A 248 -1.36 16.75 -35.27
C ILE A 248 -0.39 15.70 -35.84
N ASP A 249 0.50 15.15 -35.02
CA ASP A 249 1.46 14.13 -35.45
C ASP A 249 0.80 12.75 -35.51
N SER A 250 0.35 12.36 -36.71
CA SER A 250 -0.27 11.07 -36.97
C SER A 250 0.69 9.87 -36.82
N THR A 251 1.98 10.10 -36.57
CA THR A 251 2.94 9.02 -36.28
C THR A 251 2.90 8.58 -34.82
N LYS A 252 2.32 9.40 -33.93
CA LYS A 252 2.09 9.03 -32.52
C LYS A 252 0.87 8.13 -32.39
N PRO A 253 0.75 7.33 -31.31
CA PRO A 253 -0.49 6.62 -31.02
C PRO A 253 -1.66 7.59 -30.87
N ALA A 254 -2.75 7.32 -31.58
CA ALA A 254 -3.95 8.16 -31.50
C ALA A 254 -4.53 8.15 -30.08
N PRO A 255 -4.91 9.32 -29.52
CA PRO A 255 -5.57 9.39 -28.22
C PRO A 255 -6.97 8.77 -28.29
N ALA A 256 -7.39 8.14 -27.21
CA ALA A 256 -8.72 7.51 -27.11
C ALA A 256 -9.82 8.45 -26.59
N VAL A 257 -9.46 9.65 -26.13
CA VAL A 257 -10.36 10.56 -25.42
C VAL A 257 -10.27 11.99 -25.95
N ASN A 258 -11.40 12.70 -25.97
CA ASN A 258 -11.43 14.14 -26.24
C ASN A 258 -10.96 14.94 -25.01
N SER A 259 -10.78 16.25 -25.17
CA SER A 259 -10.29 17.18 -24.15
C SER A 259 -11.19 17.22 -22.91
N LYS A 260 -12.52 17.13 -23.09
CA LYS A 260 -13.45 17.07 -21.97
C LYS A 260 -13.23 15.80 -21.16
N THR A 261 -13.21 14.65 -21.81
CA THR A 261 -12.96 13.37 -21.15
C THR A 261 -11.55 13.36 -20.54
N MET A 262 -10.53 13.90 -21.19
CA MET A 262 -9.19 14.07 -20.61
C MET A 262 -9.22 14.84 -19.28
N LEU A 263 -9.92 15.98 -19.23
CA LEU A 263 -10.07 16.76 -18.00
C LEU A 263 -10.88 15.98 -16.95
N GLU A 264 -11.93 15.26 -17.36
CA GLU A 264 -12.75 14.44 -16.49
C GLU A 264 -12.04 13.17 -15.98
N TYR A 265 -10.79 12.92 -16.38
CA TYR A 265 -9.94 11.82 -15.89
C TYR A 265 -9.93 11.75 -14.37
N ALA A 266 -9.46 12.83 -13.76
CA ALA A 266 -9.38 12.99 -12.32
C ALA A 266 -10.18 14.22 -11.88
N LYS A 267 -11.46 14.27 -12.26
CA LYS A 267 -12.37 15.31 -11.77
C LYS A 267 -12.66 15.09 -10.30
N LEU A 268 -12.47 16.11 -9.50
CA LEU A 268 -12.72 16.14 -8.07
C LEU A 268 -14.09 16.76 -7.77
N PRO A 269 -14.62 16.62 -6.54
CA PRO A 269 -15.76 17.40 -6.10
C PRO A 269 -15.56 18.93 -6.28
N ASN A 270 -16.67 19.68 -6.18
CA ASN A 270 -16.65 21.15 -6.23
C ASN A 270 -16.06 21.75 -7.52
N ASN A 271 -16.27 21.08 -8.66
CA ASN A 271 -15.81 21.49 -9.99
C ASN A 271 -14.30 21.70 -10.09
N LYS A 272 -13.54 20.86 -9.39
CA LYS A 272 -12.09 20.85 -9.42
C LYS A 272 -11.56 19.71 -10.29
N TYR A 273 -10.35 19.86 -10.80
CA TYR A 273 -9.71 18.94 -11.73
C TYR A 273 -8.26 18.74 -11.31
N LEU A 274 -7.90 17.49 -11.02
CA LEU A 274 -6.53 17.10 -10.72
C LEU A 274 -5.73 16.95 -12.02
N LEU A 275 -4.66 17.73 -12.17
CA LEU A 275 -3.72 17.58 -13.28
C LEU A 275 -2.68 16.50 -12.96
N ASN A 276 -2.99 15.29 -13.41
CA ASN A 276 -2.10 14.13 -13.41
C ASN A 276 -2.32 13.33 -14.69
N TRP A 277 -2.07 13.94 -15.85
CA TRP A 277 -2.35 13.31 -17.15
C TRP A 277 -1.09 12.66 -17.72
N PRO A 278 -1.09 11.34 -17.98
CA PRO A 278 0.09 10.63 -18.45
C PRO A 278 0.39 10.90 -19.93
N LYS A 279 1.49 10.32 -20.43
CA LYS A 279 1.87 10.31 -21.85
C LYS A 279 2.14 11.71 -22.44
N ALA A 280 1.10 12.40 -22.90
CA ALA A 280 1.17 13.72 -23.51
C ALA A 280 0.63 14.83 -22.58
N GLY A 281 0.61 14.60 -21.27
CA GLY A 281 0.32 15.61 -20.25
C GLY A 281 1.55 16.02 -19.44
N ASN A 282 1.35 16.21 -18.13
CA ASN A 282 2.33 16.77 -17.20
C ASN A 282 3.23 15.75 -16.47
N ASP A 283 3.18 14.47 -16.85
CA ASP A 283 4.24 13.52 -16.50
C ASP A 283 5.61 14.04 -16.98
N THR A 284 6.65 13.85 -16.17
CA THR A 284 8.02 14.26 -16.50
C THR A 284 8.98 13.18 -16.01
N TYR A 285 9.85 12.69 -16.91
CA TYR A 285 10.93 11.79 -16.51
C TYR A 285 12.06 12.59 -15.84
N LEU A 286 12.36 12.28 -14.58
CA LEU A 286 13.47 12.84 -13.82
C LEU A 286 14.07 11.75 -12.93
N ASN A 287 15.29 11.30 -13.24
CA ASN A 287 16.01 10.37 -12.37
C ASN A 287 16.75 11.15 -11.26
N ILE A 288 16.02 11.43 -10.18
CA ILE A 288 16.49 12.30 -9.08
C ILE A 288 16.70 11.56 -7.75
N VAL A 289 16.53 10.24 -7.75
CA VAL A 289 16.54 9.41 -6.53
C VAL A 289 17.89 9.47 -5.83
N GLU A 290 19.01 9.43 -6.55
CA GLU A 290 20.36 9.48 -5.97
C GLU A 290 20.95 10.90 -5.82
N LEU A 291 20.16 11.94 -6.13
CA LEU A 291 20.59 13.33 -5.97
C LEU A 291 20.46 13.81 -4.53
N THR A 292 21.27 14.81 -4.17
CA THR A 292 21.12 15.55 -2.90
C THR A 292 19.81 16.33 -2.87
N PRO A 293 19.27 16.67 -1.68
CA PRO A 293 18.04 17.47 -1.57
C PRO A 293 18.08 18.78 -2.38
N GLU A 294 19.21 19.48 -2.38
CA GLU A 294 19.39 20.74 -3.11
C GLU A 294 19.38 20.52 -4.63
N GLN A 295 19.99 19.44 -5.12
CA GLN A 295 19.95 19.07 -6.53
C GLN A 295 18.55 18.63 -6.97
N ARG A 296 17.85 17.85 -6.14
CA ARG A 296 16.45 17.45 -6.39
C ARG A 296 15.56 18.69 -6.54
N ALA A 297 15.66 19.65 -5.62
CA ALA A 297 14.88 20.87 -5.67
C ALA A 297 15.08 21.63 -7.00
N LYS A 298 16.32 21.70 -7.49
CA LYS A 298 16.64 22.31 -8.79
C LYS A 298 16.04 21.54 -9.97
N GLU A 299 16.13 20.22 -9.97
CA GLU A 299 15.60 19.37 -11.05
C GLU A 299 14.07 19.40 -11.11
N LEU A 300 13.40 19.48 -9.95
CA LEU A 300 11.93 19.52 -9.86
C LEU A 300 11.30 20.77 -10.48
N GLU A 301 12.05 21.87 -10.62
CA GLU A 301 11.59 23.04 -11.36
C GLU A 301 11.28 22.72 -12.84
N LYS A 302 11.91 21.70 -13.42
CA LYS A 302 11.58 21.22 -14.78
C LYS A 302 10.17 20.64 -14.84
N ALA A 303 9.78 19.81 -13.86
CA ALA A 303 8.45 19.21 -13.79
C ALA A 303 7.36 20.27 -13.49
N LYS A 304 7.67 21.27 -12.64
CA LYS A 304 6.80 22.43 -12.45
C LYS A 304 6.62 23.21 -13.75
N ALA A 305 7.69 23.46 -14.48
CA ALA A 305 7.64 24.17 -15.76
C ALA A 305 6.78 23.41 -16.80
N THR A 306 6.87 22.07 -16.87
CA THR A 306 5.98 21.23 -17.70
C THR A 306 4.51 21.40 -17.30
N THR A 307 4.23 21.42 -16.01
CA THR A 307 2.85 21.60 -15.50
C THR A 307 2.29 22.98 -15.86
N TRP A 308 3.09 24.04 -15.72
CA TRP A 308 2.71 25.38 -16.17
C TRP A 308 2.40 25.44 -17.67
N ARG A 309 3.25 24.83 -18.50
CA ARG A 309 3.03 24.74 -19.95
C ARG A 309 1.76 23.95 -20.27
N PHE A 310 1.45 22.91 -19.52
CA PHE A 310 0.23 22.11 -19.71
C PHE A 310 -1.05 22.89 -19.34
N ILE A 311 -1.01 23.66 -18.25
CA ILE A 311 -2.12 24.57 -17.88
C ILE A 311 -2.37 25.58 -19.00
N TYR A 312 -1.31 26.23 -19.50
CA TYR A 312 -1.42 27.18 -20.62
C TYR A 312 -1.97 26.49 -21.88
N PHE A 313 -1.53 25.27 -22.19
CA PHE A 313 -2.06 24.47 -23.30
C PHE A 313 -3.57 24.23 -23.19
N ILE A 314 -4.06 23.81 -22.02
CA ILE A 314 -5.49 23.61 -21.76
C ILE A 314 -6.28 24.90 -22.00
N GLN A 315 -5.76 26.04 -21.55
CA GLN A 315 -6.46 27.32 -21.65
C GLN A 315 -6.47 27.88 -23.08
N HIS A 316 -5.36 27.75 -23.81
CA HIS A 316 -5.15 28.44 -25.09
C HIS A 316 -5.34 27.56 -26.33
N GLN A 317 -4.91 26.29 -26.30
CA GLN A 317 -5.10 25.37 -27.45
C GLN A 317 -6.44 24.65 -27.36
N LEU A 318 -6.81 24.22 -26.16
CA LEU A 318 -8.09 23.54 -25.95
C LEU A 318 -9.24 24.51 -25.61
N GLY A 319 -8.93 25.80 -25.36
CA GLY A 319 -9.92 26.87 -25.20
C GLY A 319 -10.58 26.97 -23.83
N TYR A 320 -10.12 26.23 -22.82
CA TYR A 320 -10.71 26.21 -21.46
C TYR A 320 -10.24 27.39 -20.60
N LYS A 321 -10.56 28.62 -21.02
CA LYS A 321 -10.14 29.85 -20.32
C LYS A 321 -10.72 29.97 -18.91
N ASN A 322 -11.86 29.34 -18.65
CA ASN A 322 -12.54 29.31 -17.36
C ASN A 322 -11.86 28.41 -16.31
N LEU A 323 -10.94 27.53 -16.73
CA LEU A 323 -10.20 26.67 -15.82
C LEU A 323 -8.95 27.40 -15.33
N GLY A 324 -8.92 27.70 -14.03
CA GLY A 324 -7.81 28.39 -13.37
C GLY A 324 -7.28 27.61 -12.18
N LEU A 325 -6.05 27.90 -11.75
CA LEU A 325 -5.53 27.34 -10.49
C LEU A 325 -6.47 27.69 -9.33
N THR A 326 -6.74 26.69 -8.50
CA THR A 326 -7.57 26.89 -7.32
C THR A 326 -6.79 27.64 -6.22
N ASN A 327 -7.49 28.45 -5.43
CA ASN A 327 -6.88 29.29 -4.40
C ASN A 327 -6.95 28.69 -2.98
N ASP A 328 -7.57 27.51 -2.85
CA ASP A 328 -8.03 26.92 -1.58
C ASP A 328 -7.51 25.50 -1.34
N GLU A 329 -6.55 25.01 -2.14
CA GLU A 329 -5.97 23.66 -1.97
C GLU A 329 -4.58 23.69 -1.36
N PHE A 330 -3.55 23.99 -2.16
CA PHE A 330 -2.18 23.93 -1.68
C PHE A 330 -1.72 25.27 -1.12
N PRO A 331 -1.08 25.30 0.07
CA PRO A 331 -0.59 26.51 0.70
C PRO A 331 0.77 26.99 0.14
N THR A 332 1.08 26.63 -1.11
CA THR A 332 2.32 26.98 -1.81
C THR A 332 2.13 28.27 -2.61
N ALA A 333 3.22 29.02 -2.81
CA ALA A 333 3.16 30.30 -3.53
C ALA A 333 2.74 30.13 -5.00
N ASP A 334 3.13 29.02 -5.62
CA ASP A 334 2.76 28.63 -6.99
C ASP A 334 1.44 27.85 -7.07
N ARG A 335 0.81 27.54 -5.91
CA ARG A 335 -0.42 26.75 -5.78
C ARG A 335 -0.31 25.32 -6.32
N PHE A 336 0.90 24.80 -6.48
CA PHE A 336 1.15 23.41 -6.83
C PHE A 336 1.25 22.55 -5.56
N ALA A 337 1.25 21.23 -5.72
CA ALA A 337 1.45 20.28 -4.63
C ALA A 337 2.71 20.61 -3.79
N LEU A 338 2.71 20.25 -2.51
CA LEU A 338 3.84 20.49 -1.59
C LEU A 338 5.09 19.68 -1.98
N ILE A 339 4.88 18.50 -2.54
CA ILE A 339 5.90 17.60 -3.08
C ILE A 339 5.41 17.05 -4.43
N PRO A 340 6.30 16.60 -5.33
CA PRO A 340 5.85 15.88 -6.52
C PRO A 340 5.30 14.51 -6.15
N TYR A 341 4.54 13.93 -7.07
CA TYR A 341 4.20 12.53 -7.01
C TYR A 341 5.38 11.66 -7.45
N TYR A 342 6.11 11.11 -6.48
CA TYR A 342 7.11 10.08 -6.72
C TYR A 342 6.43 8.72 -6.90
N ARG A 343 6.42 8.19 -8.14
CA ARG A 343 5.92 6.84 -8.43
C ARG A 343 6.88 5.76 -7.92
N GLU A 344 8.17 5.99 -8.02
CA GLU A 344 9.21 5.01 -7.71
C GLU A 344 10.35 5.63 -6.89
N GLY A 345 10.98 4.80 -6.08
CA GLY A 345 12.18 5.12 -5.33
C GLY A 345 12.99 3.85 -5.08
N ARG A 346 13.85 3.88 -4.05
CA ARG A 346 14.65 2.71 -3.68
C ARG A 346 13.77 1.62 -3.07
N ARG A 347 14.10 0.35 -3.34
CA ARG A 347 13.43 -0.83 -2.77
C ARG A 347 14.40 -1.61 -1.89
N VAL A 348 14.10 -1.75 -0.61
CA VAL A 348 15.01 -2.40 0.36
C VAL A 348 15.23 -3.89 0.02
N LYS A 349 16.41 -4.44 0.34
CA LYS A 349 16.60 -5.90 0.36
C LYS A 349 16.07 -6.48 1.67
N GLY A 350 14.84 -6.98 1.61
CA GLY A 350 14.12 -7.56 2.74
C GLY A 350 14.35 -9.06 2.92
N ILE A 351 13.77 -9.63 3.99
CA ILE A 351 13.74 -11.08 4.24
C ILE A 351 13.05 -11.84 3.10
N VAL A 352 12.05 -11.19 2.49
CA VAL A 352 11.32 -11.68 1.32
C VAL A 352 11.47 -10.67 0.20
N ARG A 353 11.69 -11.16 -1.02
CA ARG A 353 11.59 -10.40 -2.26
C ARG A 353 10.30 -10.80 -2.96
N TYR A 354 9.31 -9.92 -2.99
CA TYR A 354 8.03 -10.19 -3.64
C TYR A 354 8.13 -9.89 -5.15
N THR A 355 7.69 -10.81 -6.00
CA THR A 355 7.86 -10.77 -7.47
C THR A 355 6.54 -11.12 -8.17
N MET A 356 6.45 -10.89 -9.48
CA MET A 356 5.23 -11.07 -10.26
C MET A 356 4.62 -12.48 -10.14
N ARG A 357 5.45 -13.53 -10.02
CA ARG A 357 4.91 -14.89 -9.92
C ARG A 357 4.22 -15.16 -8.58
N HIS A 358 4.69 -14.53 -7.50
CA HIS A 358 4.04 -14.61 -6.20
C HIS A 358 2.63 -14.00 -6.16
N LEU A 359 2.38 -12.99 -6.99
CA LEU A 359 1.04 -12.38 -7.13
C LEU A 359 0.19 -13.08 -8.19
N ALA A 360 0.78 -13.60 -9.26
CA ALA A 360 0.05 -14.26 -10.34
C ALA A 360 -0.40 -15.68 -9.96
N GLU A 361 0.44 -16.41 -9.25
CA GLU A 361 0.26 -17.83 -8.89
C GLU A 361 0.42 -18.06 -7.38
N PRO A 362 -0.27 -17.31 -6.50
CA PRO A 362 0.02 -17.30 -5.06
C PRO A 362 -0.09 -18.68 -4.43
N PHE A 363 -0.93 -19.57 -4.95
CA PHE A 363 -1.18 -20.89 -4.40
C PHE A 363 -0.40 -22.03 -5.07
N ASP A 364 0.32 -21.75 -6.16
CA ASP A 364 0.89 -22.75 -7.07
C ASP A 364 2.41 -22.54 -7.33
N TYR A 365 2.97 -21.39 -6.95
CA TYR A 365 4.40 -21.06 -7.14
C TYR A 365 5.37 -21.77 -6.16
N GLY A 366 4.91 -22.68 -5.31
CA GLY A 366 5.76 -23.44 -4.35
C GLY A 366 6.25 -22.65 -3.12
N GLU A 367 6.34 -21.32 -3.20
CA GLU A 367 6.57 -20.43 -2.06
C GLU A 367 5.25 -19.91 -1.47
N PRO A 368 4.86 -20.31 -0.25
CA PRO A 368 3.54 -20.03 0.29
C PRO A 368 3.45 -18.64 0.94
N LEU A 369 3.96 -17.60 0.28
CA LEU A 369 4.02 -16.24 0.83
C LEU A 369 2.66 -15.64 1.19
N TYR A 370 1.59 -16.07 0.50
CA TYR A 370 0.20 -15.71 0.84
C TYR A 370 -0.20 -16.07 2.28
N ARG A 371 0.51 -16.99 2.93
CA ARG A 371 0.27 -17.32 4.35
C ARG A 371 0.72 -16.19 5.28
N THR A 372 1.60 -15.30 4.80
CA THR A 372 2.20 -14.20 5.54
C THR A 372 1.62 -12.83 5.19
N SER A 373 0.51 -12.81 4.46
CA SER A 373 -0.13 -11.59 3.96
C SER A 373 -0.53 -10.61 5.05
N ILE A 374 -0.28 -9.31 4.80
CA ILE A 374 -0.55 -8.22 5.74
C ILE A 374 -1.30 -7.02 5.16
N SER A 375 -1.46 -6.97 3.84
CA SER A 375 -2.22 -5.96 3.13
C SER A 375 -2.70 -6.53 1.80
N VAL A 376 -3.67 -5.87 1.16
CA VAL A 376 -4.28 -6.33 -0.09
C VAL A 376 -4.26 -5.22 -1.14
N GLY A 377 -4.19 -5.61 -2.41
CA GLY A 377 -4.25 -4.72 -3.57
C GLY A 377 -5.04 -5.36 -4.71
N ASP A 378 -5.72 -4.56 -5.54
CA ASP A 378 -6.52 -5.04 -6.67
C ASP A 378 -6.26 -4.31 -8.00
N TYR A 379 -5.27 -3.42 -8.07
CA TYR A 379 -4.94 -2.74 -9.31
C TYR A 379 -3.96 -3.56 -10.16
N PRO A 380 -4.00 -3.49 -11.51
CA PRO A 380 -2.98 -4.08 -12.36
C PRO A 380 -1.59 -3.48 -12.09
N ILE A 381 -0.57 -4.13 -12.64
CA ILE A 381 0.76 -3.54 -12.66
C ILE A 381 0.74 -2.38 -13.65
N ASP A 382 1.07 -1.19 -13.19
CA ASP A 382 1.01 0.01 -14.03
C ASP A 382 2.32 0.80 -13.92
N HIS A 383 3.09 0.82 -15.00
CA HIS A 383 4.37 1.52 -15.07
C HIS A 383 4.32 2.71 -16.02
N HIS A 384 4.73 3.88 -15.51
CA HIS A 384 4.84 5.10 -16.30
C HIS A 384 6.28 5.32 -16.74
N HIS A 385 6.57 5.04 -18.02
CA HIS A 385 7.88 5.28 -18.62
C HIS A 385 7.79 5.98 -19.99
N LYS A 386 6.65 6.61 -20.27
CA LYS A 386 6.34 7.16 -21.60
C LYS A 386 7.18 8.39 -21.92
N LYS A 387 7.77 9.04 -20.90
CA LYS A 387 8.71 10.16 -21.08
C LYS A 387 10.17 9.71 -21.20
N ASN A 388 10.47 8.42 -21.08
CA ASN A 388 11.80 7.85 -21.34
C ASN A 388 11.73 6.75 -22.41
N PRO A 389 12.04 7.05 -23.68
CA PRO A 389 12.01 6.07 -24.77
C PRO A 389 12.94 4.86 -24.60
N SER A 390 13.97 4.98 -23.75
CA SER A 390 14.91 3.89 -23.47
C SER A 390 14.37 2.85 -22.48
N ALA A 391 13.23 3.11 -21.84
CA ALA A 391 12.56 2.18 -20.95
C ALA A 391 11.51 1.34 -21.68
N PRO A 392 11.15 0.15 -21.17
CA PRO A 392 10.07 -0.67 -21.73
C PRO A 392 8.75 0.08 -21.81
N GLN A 393 8.11 0.02 -22.98
CA GLN A 393 6.88 0.74 -23.27
C GLN A 393 5.61 -0.12 -23.11
N HIS A 394 5.74 -1.36 -22.62
CA HIS A 394 4.69 -2.39 -22.60
C HIS A 394 4.21 -2.79 -21.19
N LEU A 395 4.69 -2.14 -20.13
CA LEU A 395 4.35 -2.45 -18.72
C LEU A 395 3.19 -1.60 -18.17
N GLU A 396 2.44 -0.95 -19.04
CA GLU A 396 1.22 -0.22 -18.71
C GLU A 396 0.06 -1.22 -18.60
N PHE A 397 -0.60 -1.28 -17.43
CA PHE A 397 -1.71 -2.19 -17.14
C PHE A 397 -1.43 -3.67 -17.44
N TYR A 398 -0.37 -4.24 -16.86
CA TYR A 398 -0.09 -5.66 -16.98
C TYR A 398 -1.03 -6.50 -16.06
N PRO A 399 -1.69 -7.55 -16.60
CA PRO A 399 -2.79 -8.24 -15.92
C PRO A 399 -2.28 -9.20 -14.82
N VAL A 400 -2.82 -9.03 -13.61
CA VAL A 400 -2.54 -9.87 -12.43
C VAL A 400 -3.83 -10.04 -11.63
N PRO A 401 -4.03 -11.05 -10.78
CA PRO A 401 -5.19 -11.09 -9.90
C PRO A 401 -5.04 -10.07 -8.75
N SER A 402 -6.09 -9.86 -7.95
CA SER A 402 -5.89 -9.15 -6.67
C SER A 402 -4.88 -9.92 -5.84
N PHE A 403 -4.03 -9.22 -5.12
CA PHE A 403 -2.88 -9.79 -4.44
C PHE A 403 -2.83 -9.34 -2.98
N SER A 404 -1.80 -9.83 -2.28
CA SER A 404 -1.52 -9.43 -0.92
C SER A 404 -0.02 -9.32 -0.69
N VAL A 405 0.41 -8.37 0.15
CA VAL A 405 1.83 -8.15 0.42
C VAL A 405 2.28 -9.00 1.61
N PRO A 406 3.40 -9.74 1.52
CA PRO A 406 3.91 -10.56 2.62
C PRO A 406 4.65 -9.71 3.67
N LEU A 407 4.53 -10.07 4.96
CA LEU A 407 5.17 -9.36 6.08
C LEU A 407 6.70 -9.22 5.90
N GLY A 408 7.36 -10.25 5.38
CA GLY A 408 8.81 -10.27 5.20
C GLY A 408 9.34 -9.19 4.26
N ALA A 409 8.49 -8.60 3.40
CA ALA A 409 8.87 -7.53 2.49
C ALA A 409 9.13 -6.19 3.22
N LEU A 410 8.61 -6.03 4.43
CA LEU A 410 8.75 -4.80 5.24
C LEU A 410 10.03 -4.82 6.10
N ILE A 411 10.72 -5.95 6.19
CA ILE A 411 11.79 -6.18 7.17
C ILE A 411 13.11 -6.35 6.43
N PRO A 412 14.09 -5.44 6.60
CA PRO A 412 15.43 -5.60 6.03
C PRO A 412 16.11 -6.89 6.53
N GLU A 413 16.76 -7.64 5.63
CA GLU A 413 17.34 -8.94 5.98
C GLU A 413 18.49 -8.84 6.99
N LYS A 414 19.35 -7.82 6.84
CA LYS A 414 20.63 -7.70 7.55
C LYS A 414 20.69 -6.55 8.57
N THR A 415 19.58 -5.83 8.75
CA THR A 415 19.52 -4.61 9.59
C THR A 415 18.41 -4.72 10.62
N ASN A 416 18.77 -4.52 11.90
CA ASN A 416 17.84 -4.52 13.01
C ASN A 416 17.28 -3.12 13.29
N GLY A 417 16.16 -3.06 14.02
CA GLY A 417 15.58 -1.80 14.49
C GLY A 417 14.91 -0.96 13.39
N LEU A 418 14.68 -1.53 12.20
CA LEU A 418 14.11 -0.86 11.04
C LEU A 418 12.93 -1.66 10.46
N ILE A 419 11.88 -0.95 10.05
CA ILE A 419 10.71 -1.45 9.32
C ILE A 419 10.46 -0.48 8.15
N ILE A 420 10.03 -0.97 7.00
CA ILE A 420 9.66 -0.14 5.84
C ILE A 420 8.14 -0.07 5.73
N ALA A 421 7.58 1.13 5.49
CA ALA A 421 6.13 1.36 5.49
C ALA A 421 5.59 2.11 4.26
N GLU A 422 6.45 2.58 3.37
CA GLU A 422 6.06 3.34 2.17
C GLU A 422 6.43 2.52 0.91
N LYS A 423 6.56 3.16 -0.26
CA LYS A 423 6.87 2.52 -1.56
C LYS A 423 8.18 1.70 -1.59
N GLY A 424 9.06 1.85 -0.60
CA GLY A 424 10.39 1.23 -0.57
C GLY A 424 10.46 -0.21 -0.05
N ILE A 425 9.33 -0.90 0.11
CA ILE A 425 9.30 -2.31 0.53
C ILE A 425 10.04 -3.23 -0.46
N SER A 426 10.41 -4.42 0.00
CA SER A 426 11.21 -5.40 -0.76
C SER A 426 10.39 -6.14 -1.82
N VAL A 427 10.23 -5.49 -2.96
CA VAL A 427 9.53 -5.99 -4.15
C VAL A 427 10.40 -5.81 -5.40
N SER A 428 10.10 -6.53 -6.49
CA SER A 428 10.68 -6.22 -7.80
C SER A 428 10.17 -4.89 -8.34
N ASN A 429 10.90 -4.28 -9.28
CA ASN A 429 10.43 -3.10 -10.00
C ASN A 429 9.05 -3.32 -10.60
N VAL A 430 8.86 -4.46 -11.27
CA VAL A 430 7.59 -4.83 -11.90
C VAL A 430 6.44 -4.79 -10.88
N VAL A 431 6.60 -5.43 -9.72
CA VAL A 431 5.58 -5.45 -8.66
C VAL A 431 5.40 -4.11 -7.96
N ASN A 432 6.41 -3.24 -7.96
CA ASN A 432 6.28 -1.88 -7.44
C ASN A 432 5.15 -1.11 -8.16
N GLY A 433 4.94 -1.37 -9.46
CA GLY A 433 3.88 -0.75 -10.27
C GLY A 433 2.45 -0.95 -9.78
N THR A 434 2.19 -1.89 -8.87
CA THR A 434 0.87 -2.08 -8.24
C THR A 434 0.89 -1.90 -6.72
N THR A 435 1.99 -2.28 -6.07
CA THR A 435 2.12 -2.14 -4.60
C THR A 435 2.29 -0.69 -4.14
N ARG A 436 2.72 0.22 -5.03
CA ARG A 436 2.93 1.66 -4.75
C ARG A 436 1.64 2.47 -4.56
N LEU A 437 0.48 1.90 -4.87
CA LEU A 437 -0.77 2.65 -4.90
C LEU A 437 -1.27 2.99 -3.51
N GLN A 438 -1.93 4.14 -3.39
CA GLN A 438 -2.24 4.79 -2.12
C GLN A 438 -3.01 3.87 -1.15
N PRO A 439 -4.05 3.13 -1.58
CA PRO A 439 -4.74 2.22 -0.69
C PRO A 439 -3.85 1.07 -0.19
N CYS A 440 -3.03 0.49 -1.07
CA CYS A 440 -2.09 -0.58 -0.71
C CYS A 440 -1.01 -0.08 0.26
N VAL A 441 -0.49 1.13 0.04
CA VAL A 441 0.50 1.76 0.92
C VAL A 441 -0.08 2.12 2.29
N LEU A 442 -1.33 2.63 2.37
CA LEU A 442 -2.02 2.84 3.65
C LEU A 442 -2.08 1.54 4.48
N LEU A 443 -2.47 0.45 3.83
CA LEU A 443 -2.59 -0.86 4.48
C LEU A 443 -1.23 -1.43 4.89
N THR A 444 -0.21 -1.28 4.03
CA THR A 444 1.17 -1.69 4.33
C THR A 444 1.74 -0.89 5.50
N GLY A 445 1.46 0.41 5.55
CA GLY A 445 1.77 1.26 6.70
C GLY A 445 1.06 0.81 7.97
N GLN A 446 -0.24 0.50 7.91
CA GLN A 446 -0.98 -0.07 9.03
C GLN A 446 -0.30 -1.34 9.58
N ALA A 447 0.11 -2.26 8.70
CA ALA A 447 0.84 -3.46 9.09
C ALA A 447 2.21 -3.15 9.73
N ALA A 448 2.96 -2.20 9.19
CA ALA A 448 4.21 -1.73 9.79
C ALA A 448 3.98 -1.18 11.21
N GLY A 449 2.88 -0.46 11.44
CA GLY A 449 2.47 0.02 12.76
C GLY A 449 2.19 -1.11 13.76
N VAL A 450 1.45 -2.15 13.34
CA VAL A 450 1.22 -3.36 14.16
C VAL A 450 2.54 -4.04 14.50
N LEU A 451 3.41 -4.25 13.50
CA LEU A 451 4.72 -4.87 13.68
C LEU A 451 5.60 -4.07 14.67
N ALA A 452 5.63 -2.74 14.54
CA ALA A 452 6.41 -1.88 15.43
C ALA A 452 5.89 -1.91 16.87
N ALA A 453 4.56 -1.86 17.06
CA ALA A 453 3.96 -1.94 18.38
C ALA A 453 4.26 -3.27 19.07
N LEU A 454 4.09 -4.40 18.36
CA LEU A 454 4.42 -5.72 18.89
C LEU A 454 5.90 -5.88 19.19
N THR A 455 6.78 -5.32 18.34
CA THR A 455 8.23 -5.30 18.58
C THR A 455 8.57 -4.67 19.94
N VAL A 456 7.94 -3.52 20.25
CA VAL A 456 8.13 -2.81 21.52
C VAL A 456 7.52 -3.58 22.70
N GLN A 457 6.28 -4.03 22.58
CA GLN A 457 5.55 -4.73 23.65
C GLN A 457 6.22 -6.06 24.03
N GLN A 458 6.72 -6.81 23.04
CA GLN A 458 7.39 -8.09 23.23
C GLN A 458 8.90 -7.94 23.50
N ARG A 459 9.44 -6.71 23.48
CA ARG A 459 10.86 -6.40 23.68
C ARG A 459 11.78 -7.23 22.77
N THR A 460 11.43 -7.28 21.49
CA THR A 460 12.10 -8.13 20.49
C THR A 460 12.54 -7.31 19.27
N THR A 461 12.96 -7.97 18.20
CA THR A 461 13.27 -7.35 16.90
C THR A 461 12.13 -7.60 15.90
N PRO A 462 11.91 -6.73 14.89
CA PRO A 462 10.85 -6.92 13.90
C PRO A 462 10.85 -8.33 13.27
N ALA A 463 12.03 -8.83 12.87
CA ALA A 463 12.18 -10.17 12.29
C ALA A 463 11.75 -11.34 13.22
N LYS A 464 11.65 -11.12 14.53
CA LYS A 464 11.29 -12.15 15.52
C LYS A 464 9.83 -12.08 15.96
N VAL A 465 9.10 -11.04 15.60
CA VAL A 465 7.66 -10.95 15.87
C VAL A 465 6.94 -12.05 15.08
N SER A 466 5.98 -12.73 15.72
CA SER A 466 5.14 -13.74 15.06
C SER A 466 4.33 -13.12 13.91
N VAL A 467 4.35 -13.77 12.75
CA VAL A 467 3.49 -13.42 11.61
C VAL A 467 2.02 -13.48 12.02
N ARG A 468 1.62 -14.50 12.80
CA ARG A 468 0.24 -14.69 13.27
C ARG A 468 -0.18 -13.60 14.25
N ALA A 469 0.72 -13.13 15.10
CA ALA A 469 0.44 -12.00 15.99
C ALA A 469 0.16 -10.71 15.21
N VAL A 470 0.95 -10.42 14.16
CA VAL A 470 0.71 -9.26 13.29
C VAL A 470 -0.62 -9.38 12.56
N GLN A 471 -0.89 -10.54 11.93
CA GLN A 471 -2.14 -10.78 11.22
C GLN A 471 -3.37 -10.73 12.15
N LYS A 472 -3.25 -11.18 13.40
CA LYS A 472 -4.30 -11.01 14.41
C LYS A 472 -4.56 -9.53 14.68
N GLY A 473 -3.51 -8.74 14.94
CA GLY A 473 -3.65 -7.29 15.16
C GLY A 473 -4.30 -6.56 13.98
N LEU A 474 -4.03 -7.02 12.75
CA LEU A 474 -4.66 -6.52 11.53
C LEU A 474 -6.15 -6.89 11.43
N LEU A 475 -6.51 -8.16 11.68
CA LEU A 475 -7.91 -8.60 11.69
C LEU A 475 -8.71 -7.87 12.78
N ASP A 476 -8.13 -7.69 13.97
CA ASP A 476 -8.74 -6.92 15.07
C ASP A 476 -9.00 -5.45 14.65
N ALA A 477 -8.16 -4.89 13.76
CA ALA A 477 -8.34 -3.58 13.15
C ALA A 477 -9.21 -3.59 11.87
N GLY A 478 -9.83 -4.73 11.53
CA GLY A 478 -10.69 -4.89 10.37
C GLY A 478 -9.97 -4.89 9.01
N ALA A 479 -8.67 -5.18 9.00
CA ALA A 479 -7.91 -5.36 7.77
C ALA A 479 -8.12 -6.76 7.17
N TYR A 480 -8.03 -6.84 5.85
CA TYR A 480 -8.08 -8.06 5.06
C TYR A 480 -6.68 -8.65 4.99
N LEU A 481 -6.56 -9.96 5.19
CA LEU A 481 -5.34 -10.72 4.94
C LEU A 481 -5.33 -11.24 3.50
N MET A 482 -6.50 -11.70 3.04
CA MET A 482 -6.73 -12.26 1.72
C MET A 482 -7.64 -11.32 0.91
N PRO A 483 -7.36 -11.10 -0.39
CA PRO A 483 -8.07 -10.12 -1.22
C PRO A 483 -9.41 -10.65 -1.76
N TYR A 484 -10.24 -11.25 -0.89
CA TYR A 484 -11.53 -11.83 -1.25
C TYR A 484 -12.60 -10.75 -1.42
N ILE A 485 -12.93 -10.42 -2.66
CA ILE A 485 -13.83 -9.29 -2.99
C ILE A 485 -15.32 -9.57 -2.68
N ASP A 486 -15.67 -10.84 -2.51
CA ASP A 486 -17.02 -11.33 -2.19
C ASP A 486 -17.20 -11.68 -0.71
N VAL A 487 -16.21 -11.35 0.12
CA VAL A 487 -16.26 -11.50 1.58
C VAL A 487 -16.06 -10.13 2.21
N PRO A 488 -17.11 -9.28 2.25
CA PRO A 488 -17.00 -7.94 2.84
C PRO A 488 -16.70 -8.04 4.34
N TYR A 489 -16.12 -7.00 4.93
CA TYR A 489 -15.86 -6.94 6.38
C TYR A 489 -17.12 -7.22 7.23
N ALA A 490 -18.29 -6.80 6.75
CA ALA A 490 -19.58 -7.02 7.42
C ALA A 490 -20.08 -8.47 7.32
N HIS A 491 -19.42 -9.34 6.55
CA HIS A 491 -19.79 -10.75 6.46
C HIS A 491 -19.65 -11.42 7.85
N PRO A 492 -20.66 -12.17 8.32
CA PRO A 492 -20.69 -12.71 9.69
C PRO A 492 -19.50 -13.61 10.02
N HIS A 493 -18.94 -14.27 9.00
CA HIS A 493 -17.79 -15.17 9.13
C HIS A 493 -16.48 -14.59 8.54
N PHE A 494 -16.39 -13.26 8.37
CA PHE A 494 -15.22 -12.59 7.77
C PHE A 494 -13.90 -13.09 8.36
N ALA A 495 -13.75 -13.06 9.69
CA ALA A 495 -12.48 -13.39 10.33
C ALA A 495 -12.07 -14.86 10.14
N ALA A 496 -13.01 -15.81 10.24
CA ALA A 496 -12.74 -17.23 10.02
C ALA A 496 -12.32 -17.48 8.56
N ILE A 497 -13.04 -16.89 7.59
CA ILE A 497 -12.71 -17.02 6.17
C ILE A 497 -11.31 -16.47 5.87
N GLN A 498 -10.97 -15.29 6.41
CA GLN A 498 -9.66 -14.66 6.23
C GLN A 498 -8.53 -15.52 6.83
N ARG A 499 -8.73 -16.06 8.04
CA ARG A 499 -7.77 -16.96 8.70
C ARG A 499 -7.55 -18.24 7.90
N ILE A 500 -8.62 -18.91 7.46
CA ILE A 500 -8.52 -20.17 6.71
C ILE A 500 -7.99 -19.94 5.29
N GLY A 501 -8.29 -18.80 4.66
CA GLY A 501 -7.65 -18.41 3.40
C GLY A 501 -6.12 -18.30 3.53
N ALA A 502 -5.66 -17.69 4.63
CA ALA A 502 -4.23 -17.52 4.95
C ALA A 502 -3.53 -18.83 5.44
N THR A 503 -4.22 -19.97 5.47
CA THR A 503 -3.58 -21.29 5.64
C THR A 503 -3.42 -22.05 4.33
N GLY A 504 -4.17 -21.67 3.29
CA GLY A 504 -4.20 -22.37 2.00
C GLY A 504 -5.11 -23.60 1.95
N ILE A 505 -5.83 -23.90 3.03
CA ILE A 505 -6.80 -25.01 3.07
C ILE A 505 -8.00 -24.70 2.18
N LEU A 506 -8.49 -23.45 2.22
CA LEU A 506 -9.53 -22.96 1.31
C LEU A 506 -8.97 -21.81 0.48
N LYS A 507 -8.56 -22.13 -0.75
CA LYS A 507 -7.97 -21.18 -1.69
C LYS A 507 -9.04 -20.33 -2.39
N GLY A 508 -8.69 -19.10 -2.74
CA GLY A 508 -9.51 -18.25 -3.61
C GLY A 508 -9.13 -18.41 -5.08
N THR A 509 -9.96 -17.88 -5.97
CA THR A 509 -9.72 -17.89 -7.43
C THR A 509 -9.47 -16.47 -7.92
N GLY A 510 -8.25 -16.20 -8.39
CA GLY A 510 -7.84 -14.91 -8.92
C GLY A 510 -8.20 -14.74 -10.40
N ILE A 511 -8.60 -13.53 -10.80
CA ILE A 511 -8.81 -13.11 -12.18
C ILE A 511 -8.26 -11.70 -12.38
N ALA A 512 -7.47 -11.50 -13.43
CA ALA A 512 -7.16 -10.17 -13.94
C ALA A 512 -8.38 -9.59 -14.66
N TYR A 513 -8.84 -8.42 -14.23
CA TYR A 513 -10.06 -7.79 -14.78
C TYR A 513 -9.92 -6.28 -14.86
N LYS A 514 -9.69 -5.77 -16.07
CA LYS A 514 -9.48 -4.33 -16.32
C LYS A 514 -8.52 -3.73 -15.26
N TRP A 515 -8.82 -2.54 -14.77
CA TRP A 515 -8.12 -1.88 -13.65
C TRP A 515 -8.54 -2.35 -12.24
N ALA A 516 -9.36 -3.41 -12.13
CA ALA A 516 -9.95 -3.87 -10.87
C ALA A 516 -9.89 -5.39 -10.79
N ASN A 517 -8.67 -5.90 -10.64
CA ASN A 517 -8.38 -7.31 -10.49
C ASN A 517 -9.19 -7.90 -9.33
N GLN A 518 -9.44 -9.21 -9.39
CA GLN A 518 -10.36 -9.85 -8.46
C GLN A 518 -9.76 -11.13 -7.91
N THR A 519 -10.09 -11.43 -6.65
CA THR A 519 -9.97 -12.79 -6.11
C THR A 519 -11.28 -13.13 -5.40
N TRP A 520 -11.87 -14.28 -5.76
CA TRP A 520 -13.16 -14.73 -5.24
C TRP A 520 -12.99 -15.90 -4.28
N PHE A 521 -13.70 -15.88 -3.16
CA PHE A 521 -13.72 -16.99 -2.19
C PHE A 521 -14.93 -17.92 -2.38
N TYR A 522 -16.05 -17.40 -2.85
CA TYR A 522 -17.35 -18.06 -2.97
C TYR A 522 -17.90 -18.62 -1.65
N PRO A 523 -18.23 -17.77 -0.67
CA PRO A 523 -18.65 -18.22 0.66
C PRO A 523 -19.86 -19.17 0.64
N ASP A 524 -20.85 -18.90 -0.22
CA ASP A 524 -22.11 -19.66 -0.28
C ASP A 524 -22.07 -20.89 -1.20
N SER A 525 -20.96 -21.10 -1.91
CA SER A 525 -20.81 -22.28 -2.76
C SER A 525 -20.53 -23.52 -1.93
N VAL A 526 -21.00 -24.69 -2.40
CA VAL A 526 -20.69 -25.99 -1.80
C VAL A 526 -19.18 -26.22 -1.81
N ALA A 527 -18.64 -26.72 -0.70
CA ALA A 527 -17.23 -27.09 -0.61
C ALA A 527 -16.95 -28.38 -1.41
N ASP A 528 -15.82 -28.38 -2.13
CA ASP A 528 -15.37 -29.53 -2.91
C ASP A 528 -14.59 -30.53 -2.05
N ALA A 529 -15.07 -31.78 -2.00
CA ALA A 529 -14.51 -32.83 -1.17
C ALA A 529 -13.07 -33.20 -1.58
N ASN A 530 -12.77 -33.20 -2.89
CA ASN A 530 -11.44 -33.55 -3.40
C ASN A 530 -10.42 -32.47 -3.02
N SER A 531 -10.75 -31.20 -3.27
CA SER A 531 -9.93 -30.05 -2.93
C SER A 531 -9.70 -29.95 -1.43
N PHE A 532 -10.76 -30.08 -0.61
CA PHE A 532 -10.62 -30.07 0.84
C PHE A 532 -9.67 -31.17 1.32
N THR A 533 -9.85 -32.42 0.85
CA THR A 533 -8.99 -33.54 1.22
C THR A 533 -7.52 -33.28 0.85
N LYS A 534 -7.27 -32.86 -0.40
CA LYS A 534 -5.93 -32.53 -0.90
C LYS A 534 -5.24 -31.46 -0.05
N TYR A 535 -5.90 -30.32 0.14
CA TYR A 535 -5.28 -29.18 0.83
C TYR A 535 -5.19 -29.37 2.35
N TRP A 536 -6.12 -30.14 2.94
CA TRP A 536 -6.03 -30.56 4.33
C TRP A 536 -4.82 -31.48 4.58
N GLN A 537 -4.57 -32.44 3.69
CA GLN A 537 -3.39 -33.32 3.76
C GLN A 537 -2.09 -32.52 3.60
N GLN A 538 -2.05 -31.61 2.63
CA GLN A 538 -0.91 -30.69 2.44
C GLN A 538 -0.63 -29.86 3.69
N PHE A 539 -1.68 -29.30 4.31
CA PHE A 539 -1.53 -28.52 5.54
C PHE A 539 -1.02 -29.36 6.72
N THR A 540 -1.55 -30.57 6.89
CA THR A 540 -1.20 -31.47 8.00
C THR A 540 0.12 -32.22 7.79
N GLY A 541 0.82 -31.99 6.67
CA GLY A 541 2.13 -32.59 6.41
C GLY A 541 2.08 -34.05 5.95
N LYS A 542 0.90 -34.59 5.62
CA LYS A 542 0.82 -35.84 4.86
C LYS A 542 1.21 -35.52 3.42
N LYS A 543 2.40 -35.98 3.00
CA LYS A 543 2.93 -35.72 1.65
C LYS A 543 1.85 -36.05 0.60
N PRO A 544 1.41 -35.08 -0.22
CA PRO A 544 0.76 -35.43 -1.48
C PRO A 544 1.78 -36.17 -2.36
N ASP A 545 1.31 -37.09 -3.22
CA ASP A 545 2.14 -37.72 -4.24
C ASP A 545 2.94 -36.64 -5.00
N GLN A 546 4.27 -36.73 -4.89
CA GLN A 546 5.18 -35.84 -5.61
C GLN A 546 5.23 -36.30 -7.06
N GLY A 547 4.26 -35.84 -7.85
CA GLY A 547 4.46 -35.72 -9.29
C GLY A 547 5.55 -34.67 -9.53
N ASN A 548 6.63 -35.06 -10.21
CA ASN A 548 7.64 -34.14 -10.73
C ASN A 548 6.98 -33.25 -11.80
N GLU A 549 6.31 -32.17 -11.41
CA GLU A 549 5.96 -31.11 -12.34
C GLU A 549 7.23 -30.31 -12.63
N VAL A 550 7.76 -30.53 -13.83
CA VAL A 550 8.85 -29.76 -14.41
C VAL A 550 8.42 -28.29 -14.47
N MET A 551 9.24 -27.42 -13.89
CA MET A 551 9.10 -25.97 -13.99
C MET A 551 9.04 -25.54 -15.45
N THR A 552 7.84 -25.20 -15.94
CA THR A 552 7.65 -24.59 -17.25
C THR A 552 7.93 -23.08 -17.19
N ALA A 553 8.30 -22.51 -18.33
CA ALA A 553 8.43 -21.06 -18.48
C ALA A 553 7.08 -20.40 -18.16
N PHE A 554 7.10 -19.34 -17.34
CA PHE A 554 5.92 -18.54 -17.04
C PHE A 554 5.49 -17.77 -18.29
N ALA A 555 4.34 -18.14 -18.85
CA ALA A 555 3.70 -17.37 -19.92
C ALA A 555 2.83 -16.28 -19.27
N VAL A 556 3.10 -15.04 -19.68
CA VAL A 556 2.28 -13.86 -19.36
C VAL A 556 0.81 -14.14 -19.74
N PRO A 557 -0.18 -13.90 -18.85
CA PRO A 557 -1.58 -14.02 -19.22
C PRO A 557 -1.93 -13.12 -20.42
N GLU A 558 -2.63 -13.67 -21.42
CA GLU A 558 -3.11 -12.91 -22.59
C GLU A 558 -4.14 -11.85 -22.17
N GLY A 559 -3.69 -10.61 -22.00
CA GLY A 559 -4.53 -9.40 -21.96
C GLY A 559 -5.60 -9.34 -20.85
N PHE A 560 -6.37 -8.24 -20.84
CA PHE A 560 -7.53 -8.10 -19.96
C PHE A 560 -8.76 -8.77 -20.56
N LYS A 561 -9.55 -9.46 -19.72
CA LYS A 561 -10.90 -9.88 -20.10
C LYS A 561 -11.84 -8.66 -20.10
N GLU A 562 -12.47 -8.38 -21.25
CA GLU A 562 -13.38 -7.22 -21.42
C GLU A 562 -14.69 -7.36 -20.61
N THR A 563 -15.13 -8.59 -20.37
CA THR A 563 -16.28 -8.94 -19.52
C THR A 563 -15.82 -9.81 -18.36
N ALA A 564 -16.21 -9.47 -17.13
CA ALA A 564 -16.12 -10.38 -15.99
C ALA A 564 -17.53 -10.81 -15.60
N PRO A 565 -18.08 -11.86 -16.23
CA PRO A 565 -18.98 -12.68 -15.46
C PRO A 565 -18.18 -13.14 -14.22
N GLN A 566 -18.82 -13.12 -13.04
CA GLN A 566 -18.32 -13.86 -11.89
C GLN A 566 -17.81 -15.21 -12.41
N PRO A 567 -16.54 -15.60 -12.15
CA PRO A 567 -16.02 -16.84 -12.68
C PRO A 567 -17.00 -17.96 -12.38
N ALA A 568 -17.22 -18.86 -13.35
CA ALA A 568 -18.13 -19.98 -13.14
C ALA A 568 -17.75 -20.67 -11.82
N LYS A 569 -18.74 -20.88 -10.95
CA LYS A 569 -18.53 -21.62 -9.71
C LYS A 569 -17.85 -22.95 -10.09
N PRO A 570 -16.77 -23.35 -9.39
CA PRO A 570 -16.11 -24.62 -9.71
C PRO A 570 -17.14 -25.76 -9.71
N VAL A 571 -17.04 -26.70 -10.64
CA VAL A 571 -17.80 -27.95 -10.55
C VAL A 571 -17.19 -28.73 -9.38
N VAL A 572 -18.02 -29.07 -8.39
CA VAL A 572 -17.55 -29.67 -7.14
C VAL A 572 -18.13 -31.07 -6.94
N LYS A 573 -17.34 -31.96 -6.34
CA LYS A 573 -17.86 -33.13 -5.63
C LYS A 573 -18.34 -32.65 -4.26
N PRO A 574 -19.64 -32.67 -3.94
CA PRO A 574 -20.13 -32.12 -2.68
C PRO A 574 -19.47 -32.78 -1.46
N LEU A 575 -18.91 -31.96 -0.58
CA LEU A 575 -18.51 -32.37 0.76
C LEU A 575 -19.72 -32.20 1.69
N THR A 576 -20.05 -33.22 2.49
CA THR A 576 -21.11 -33.07 3.51
C THR A 576 -20.55 -32.57 4.84
N ILE A 577 -21.43 -32.05 5.71
CA ILE A 577 -21.05 -31.72 7.10
C ILE A 577 -20.47 -32.96 7.81
N GLY A 578 -21.05 -34.14 7.58
CA GLY A 578 -20.58 -35.41 8.13
C GLY A 578 -19.19 -35.80 7.65
N ASP A 579 -18.88 -35.61 6.37
CA ASP A 579 -17.56 -35.87 5.81
C ASP A 579 -16.49 -34.96 6.44
N ALA A 580 -16.76 -33.65 6.47
CA ALA A 580 -15.88 -32.67 7.10
C ALA A 580 -15.67 -32.96 8.59
N ALA A 581 -16.77 -33.27 9.29
CA ALA A 581 -16.76 -33.70 10.68
C ALA A 581 -15.85 -34.91 10.89
N SER A 582 -15.83 -35.88 9.97
CA SER A 582 -15.04 -37.11 10.13
C SER A 582 -13.55 -36.80 10.07
N VAL A 583 -13.14 -35.95 9.11
CA VAL A 583 -11.76 -35.48 8.99
C VAL A 583 -11.30 -34.74 10.24
N LEU A 584 -12.12 -33.82 10.76
CA LEU A 584 -11.77 -33.01 11.93
C LEU A 584 -11.81 -33.81 13.25
N PHE A 585 -12.67 -34.81 13.37
CA PHE A 585 -12.68 -35.72 14.52
C PHE A 585 -11.38 -36.51 14.62
N GLU A 586 -10.89 -37.07 13.52
CA GLU A 586 -9.60 -37.78 13.52
C GLU A 586 -8.43 -36.85 13.84
N TYR A 587 -8.47 -35.60 13.37
CA TYR A 587 -7.49 -34.60 13.75
C TYR A 587 -7.50 -34.31 15.27
N LEU A 588 -8.68 -34.09 15.86
CA LEU A 588 -8.84 -33.80 17.28
C LEU A 588 -8.41 -34.96 18.20
N LYS A 589 -8.63 -36.21 17.78
CA LYS A 589 -8.11 -37.39 18.51
C LYS A 589 -6.59 -37.37 18.63
N GLN A 590 -5.91 -36.89 17.59
CA GLN A 590 -4.45 -36.79 17.54
C GLN A 590 -3.94 -35.50 18.20
N ASN A 591 -4.81 -34.51 18.40
CA ASN A 591 -4.46 -33.16 18.85
C ASN A 591 -5.46 -32.68 19.92
N SER A 592 -5.47 -33.36 21.08
CA SER A 592 -6.46 -33.13 22.17
C SER A 592 -6.48 -31.70 22.73
N ALA A 593 -5.47 -30.88 22.43
CA ALA A 593 -5.40 -29.48 22.81
C ALA A 593 -5.98 -28.50 21.77
N ALA A 594 -6.49 -28.97 20.62
CA ALA A 594 -7.02 -28.11 19.55
C ALA A 594 -8.53 -27.82 19.71
N GLY A 595 -8.92 -26.60 19.32
CA GLY A 595 -10.32 -26.18 19.12
C GLY A 595 -11.20 -25.94 20.34
N ASP A 596 -12.46 -25.61 20.06
CA ASP A 596 -13.49 -25.22 21.03
C ASP A 596 -14.16 -26.40 21.74
N LEU A 597 -14.15 -27.60 21.15
CA LEU A 597 -14.82 -28.78 21.70
C LEU A 597 -13.99 -29.47 22.80
N LYS A 598 -13.57 -28.71 23.82
CA LYS A 598 -12.79 -29.22 24.95
C LYS A 598 -13.69 -29.64 26.12
N PRO A 599 -13.40 -30.77 26.80
CA PRO A 599 -12.32 -31.74 26.51
C PRO A 599 -12.59 -32.53 25.23
N ALA A 600 -11.55 -33.08 24.60
CA ALA A 600 -11.65 -33.81 23.33
C ALA A 600 -12.76 -34.90 23.37
N PRO A 601 -13.49 -35.10 22.26
CA PRO A 601 -14.61 -36.03 22.21
C PRO A 601 -14.14 -37.47 22.44
N ILE A 602 -14.89 -38.24 23.23
CA ILE A 602 -14.57 -39.64 23.53
C ILE A 602 -15.11 -40.62 22.49
N SER A 603 -16.09 -40.21 21.68
CA SER A 603 -16.65 -41.02 20.60
C SER A 603 -17.11 -40.14 19.43
N ARG A 604 -17.39 -40.77 18.28
CA ARG A 604 -17.92 -40.09 17.10
C ARG A 604 -19.32 -39.50 17.35
N GLU A 605 -20.13 -40.20 18.13
CA GLU A 605 -21.47 -39.77 18.51
C GLU A 605 -21.42 -38.54 19.44
N ASP A 606 -20.54 -38.57 20.45
CA ASP A 606 -20.28 -37.44 21.34
C ASP A 606 -19.78 -36.22 20.55
N PHE A 607 -18.85 -36.42 19.62
CA PHE A 607 -18.39 -35.35 18.72
C PHE A 607 -19.53 -34.74 17.91
N ASN A 608 -20.35 -35.56 17.24
CA ASN A 608 -21.44 -35.07 16.41
C ASN A 608 -22.50 -34.31 17.23
N LYS A 609 -22.81 -34.77 18.45
CA LYS A 609 -23.72 -34.10 19.37
C LYS A 609 -23.19 -32.73 19.81
N ARG A 610 -21.91 -32.66 20.18
CA ARG A 610 -21.25 -31.41 20.57
C ARG A 610 -21.11 -30.46 19.39
N LEU A 611 -20.75 -30.98 18.21
CA LEU A 611 -20.69 -30.21 16.97
C LEU A 611 -22.06 -29.59 16.64
N SER A 612 -23.15 -30.36 16.74
CA SER A 612 -24.50 -29.83 16.54
C SER A 612 -24.84 -28.68 17.48
N THR A 613 -24.37 -28.74 18.73
CA THR A 613 -24.58 -27.68 19.73
C THR A 613 -23.74 -26.44 19.40
N ALA A 614 -22.46 -26.64 19.06
CA ALA A 614 -21.55 -25.56 18.70
C ALA A 614 -21.93 -24.87 17.38
N TRP A 615 -22.52 -25.60 16.44
CA TRP A 615 -22.96 -25.08 15.14
C TRP A 615 -23.83 -23.82 15.28
N THR A 616 -24.84 -23.87 16.15
CA THR A 616 -25.72 -22.72 16.41
C THR A 616 -24.98 -21.61 17.16
N GLN A 617 -24.03 -21.93 18.05
CA GLN A 617 -23.22 -20.93 18.76
C GLN A 617 -22.30 -20.16 17.80
N TRP A 618 -21.85 -20.80 16.73
CA TRP A 618 -21.09 -20.15 15.65
C TRP A 618 -21.99 -19.40 14.64
N ASN A 619 -23.27 -19.22 14.96
CA ASN A 619 -24.27 -18.57 14.12
C ASN A 619 -24.45 -19.26 12.75
N LEU A 620 -24.33 -20.59 12.72
CA LEU A 620 -24.63 -21.41 11.55
C LEU A 620 -26.02 -22.07 11.73
N SER A 621 -26.73 -22.30 10.63
CA SER A 621 -28.08 -22.86 10.61
C SER A 621 -28.15 -24.19 9.86
N ASN A 622 -29.32 -24.85 9.89
CA ASN A 622 -29.62 -26.06 9.11
C ASN A 622 -28.58 -27.19 9.28
N PHE A 623 -28.22 -27.51 10.53
CA PHE A 623 -27.29 -28.59 10.82
C PHE A 623 -27.90 -29.94 10.43
N ASN A 624 -27.27 -30.62 9.48
CA ASN A 624 -27.60 -32.00 9.10
C ASN A 624 -26.33 -32.64 8.52
N LEU A 625 -25.92 -33.78 9.07
CA LEU A 625 -24.68 -34.47 8.68
C LEU A 625 -24.66 -34.87 7.20
N THR A 626 -25.81 -35.13 6.56
CA THR A 626 -25.85 -35.51 5.14
C THR A 626 -25.94 -34.32 4.20
N ARG A 627 -26.13 -33.10 4.73
CA ARG A 627 -26.21 -31.88 3.92
C ARG A 627 -24.82 -31.48 3.43
N ALA A 628 -24.76 -31.04 2.17
CA ALA A 628 -23.58 -30.39 1.62
C ALA A 628 -23.19 -29.14 2.43
N ILE A 629 -21.93 -29.04 2.84
CA ILE A 629 -21.41 -27.89 3.59
C ILE A 629 -20.98 -26.79 2.61
N THR A 630 -21.30 -25.53 2.92
CA THR A 630 -20.77 -24.39 2.16
C THR A 630 -19.32 -24.11 2.51
N ARG A 631 -18.62 -23.35 1.68
CA ARG A 631 -17.22 -22.96 1.93
C ARG A 631 -17.08 -22.05 3.15
N ALA A 632 -18.03 -21.14 3.40
CA ALA A 632 -18.04 -20.32 4.60
C ALA A 632 -18.25 -21.15 5.87
N GLU A 633 -19.24 -22.05 5.87
CA GLU A 633 -19.48 -22.97 6.99
C GLU A 633 -18.26 -23.87 7.26
N LEU A 634 -17.63 -24.39 6.20
CA LEU A 634 -16.42 -25.19 6.33
C LEU A 634 -15.26 -24.37 6.91
N ALA A 635 -15.10 -23.11 6.51
CA ALA A 635 -14.08 -22.22 7.09
C ALA A 635 -14.30 -22.03 8.60
N VAL A 636 -15.54 -21.73 9.03
CA VAL A 636 -15.91 -21.59 10.44
C VAL A 636 -15.61 -22.89 11.21
N MET A 637 -16.05 -24.02 10.65
CA MET A 637 -15.87 -25.33 11.27
C MET A 637 -14.38 -25.69 11.44
N ILE A 638 -13.54 -25.43 10.44
CA ILE A 638 -12.08 -25.67 10.54
C ILE A 638 -11.44 -24.71 11.56
N ASP A 639 -11.80 -23.43 11.51
CA ASP A 639 -11.21 -22.40 12.36
C ASP A 639 -11.46 -22.66 13.84
N HIS A 640 -12.70 -23.01 14.20
CA HIS A 640 -13.08 -23.30 15.59
C HIS A 640 -12.61 -24.67 16.08
N LEU A 641 -12.57 -25.69 15.23
CA LEU A 641 -12.24 -27.05 15.67
C LEU A 641 -10.74 -27.39 15.59
N ALA A 642 -10.07 -26.95 14.53
CA ALA A 642 -8.66 -27.27 14.34
C ALA A 642 -7.74 -26.08 14.59
N ASN A 643 -8.25 -24.85 14.45
CA ASN A 643 -7.48 -23.60 14.58
C ASN A 643 -6.11 -23.65 13.85
N PRO A 644 -6.07 -24.05 12.56
CA PRO A 644 -4.83 -24.21 11.82
C PRO A 644 -4.06 -22.89 11.66
N PHE A 645 -4.75 -21.75 11.79
CA PHE A 645 -4.15 -20.43 11.72
C PHE A 645 -3.23 -20.14 12.92
N ALA A 646 -3.46 -20.77 14.08
CA ALA A 646 -2.57 -20.63 15.23
C ALA A 646 -1.19 -21.29 15.05
N THR A 647 -1.02 -22.12 14.01
CA THR A 647 0.29 -22.67 13.66
C THR A 647 1.23 -21.56 13.22
N GLU A 648 2.32 -21.40 13.97
CA GLU A 648 3.37 -20.43 13.69
C GLU A 648 4.09 -20.73 12.37
N ILE A 649 4.36 -19.67 11.61
CA ILE A 649 5.05 -19.71 10.32
C ILE A 649 6.24 -18.77 10.34
N ASP A 650 7.23 -19.04 9.51
CA ASP A 650 8.29 -18.09 9.22
C ASP A 650 7.82 -16.99 8.23
N HIS A 651 8.69 -16.03 7.94
CA HIS A 651 8.40 -14.94 6.99
C HIS A 651 8.26 -15.41 5.53
N LYS A 652 8.62 -16.66 5.22
CA LYS A 652 8.42 -17.29 3.90
C LYS A 652 7.13 -18.15 3.87
N GLY A 653 6.38 -18.20 4.96
CA GLY A 653 5.10 -18.91 5.06
C GLY A 653 5.23 -20.39 5.38
N TYR A 654 6.43 -20.91 5.62
CA TYR A 654 6.61 -22.31 6.01
C TYR A 654 6.32 -22.47 7.51
N SER A 655 5.65 -23.57 7.86
CA SER A 655 5.39 -23.92 9.26
C SER A 655 6.73 -24.11 9.98
N ARG A 656 6.91 -23.47 11.14
CA ARG A 656 8.07 -23.75 11.99
C ARG A 656 7.85 -25.12 12.61
N VAL A 657 8.47 -26.15 12.06
CA VAL A 657 8.47 -27.49 12.68
C VAL A 657 9.03 -27.29 14.09
N LYS A 658 8.24 -27.67 15.10
CA LYS A 658 8.70 -27.72 16.49
C LYS A 658 9.61 -28.92 16.69
#